data_AF-A0A349YNG3-F1
#
_entry.id   AF-A0A349YNG3-F1
#
_cell.length_a   1.000
_cell.length_b   1.000
_cell.length_c   1.000
_cell.angle_alpha   90.00
_cell.angle_beta   90.00
_cell.angle_gamma   90.00
#
_symmetry.space_group_name_H-M   'P 1'
#
loop_
_entity.id
_entity.type
_entity.pdbx_description
1 polymer ?
#
loop_
_entity_poly.entity_id
_entity_poly.type
_entity_poly.pdbx_seq_one_letter_code
_entity_poly.pdbx_strand_id
1 'polypeptide(L)'
;PEPKATEDTEAEETNEQDYTYEALWDETNEAYIISNAQDLKVFRDSMFDQVDYSGKVVYLLNDITLKEGCDVGTIGTIGDASNVKFQGTFDGRGHCIEGWSNSSEALFLTIGENGKVRNLTMKNVNLIDARLGTAFAFYNEGTISQCAVSGYITGANNNYASFCYSNSGTITDCVSSANISTTKKKPKIAGIVYGNTGTVNNCIYYGILSTTEKKQIFLYGIASKNVTNSYYLVQDTYKKLGTPCTKENLKLQSTYDGFDFENIWIMDAEQNDGYPMLRTDFPELQFITKVPVSIEVNVRDFVFDSSSAMGACYFPLDADIEYAGKDDKVKEQFSNLLSGYQVQVVLREEKWKQDFLVDVPVNGVIQDFSKTSPDDYFSFSYKKNDEYEFYVTDFHYGSTAGIYYDGYSKSNTLTTDEKNQKIQKAEEAARTILNAVYAKYGPEAMDNTWFDFTCARANYYPSGSSKDEMFLRLSNVWNEYKNYQVSVGKRPETTETSRFVLAITAMGFDPADVAGDNLIKELIDSDPNGKYFAQHYLAYALYSGRYGDYLSYAKGLVKEQMLSSKRENYSADDMATMYMQPVFLFYNKNATMSNPDAYAIKNYVENEVLPWLQRSITGFGTFYSPYTHCNNNVWTDAQAQMLLALLNVDYLSDAYVKNGNTILDYIIAHPELSLNYQGDESQCARAIVSLVRCYRGQKNLFDCTDVTGVREVKALINSLPSKIQESDKEEVYRVRDAFNALTAGQKKQVSNAYVLEDAISCLDQIEIDKDVALDMDQRIASIGTVTLEKQALIQQIRNLYNNLTADQKARVKNYQILVDAENTLKKLQDEEAKRKKEENKDKDKNKNKKDKNTSSSSSEASKDKNKKKQKQNVPEGQQHIDKAADGTGSDGTNLPDKQNDNGTVKNTASNYPNKNSQVDS
;
A
#
# COMPACT_ATOMS: atom_id res chain seq x y z
N PRO A 1 -59.02 68.26 -16.61
CA PRO A 1 -59.29 67.54 -15.34
C PRO A 1 -58.79 66.10 -15.45
N GLU A 2 -57.61 65.84 -14.90
CA GLU A 2 -57.06 64.48 -14.73
C GLU A 2 -57.97 63.62 -13.85
N PRO A 3 -57.83 62.28 -13.95
CA PRO A 3 -57.06 61.63 -12.88
C PRO A 3 -56.14 60.47 -13.33
N LYS A 4 -54.95 60.50 -12.69
CA LYS A 4 -54.14 59.41 -12.12
C LYS A 4 -53.64 58.27 -13.02
N ALA A 5 -52.35 58.38 -13.34
CA ALA A 5 -51.45 57.28 -13.63
C ALA A 5 -51.37 56.31 -12.44
N THR A 6 -51.45 55.02 -12.72
CA THR A 6 -51.03 53.92 -11.84
C THR A 6 -49.79 53.29 -12.46
N GLU A 7 -48.70 53.47 -11.71
CA GLU A 7 -47.40 52.78 -11.68
C GLU A 7 -47.13 51.71 -12.75
N ASP A 8 -46.12 52.03 -13.57
CA ASP A 8 -45.25 51.08 -14.25
C ASP A 8 -44.71 50.07 -13.21
N THR A 9 -45.18 48.83 -13.26
CA THR A 9 -44.36 47.71 -12.80
C THR A 9 -43.34 47.44 -13.90
N GLU A 10 -42.12 47.84 -13.61
CA GLU A 10 -40.89 47.47 -14.30
C GLU A 10 -40.98 46.01 -14.78
N ALA A 11 -40.83 45.83 -16.10
CA ALA A 11 -40.43 44.55 -16.63
C ALA A 11 -39.07 44.23 -16.00
N GLU A 12 -39.03 43.20 -15.15
CA GLU A 12 -37.77 42.61 -14.72
C GLU A 12 -37.04 42.10 -15.97
N GLU A 13 -36.13 42.92 -16.49
CA GLU A 13 -34.97 42.44 -17.24
C GLU A 13 -34.13 41.60 -16.27
N THR A 14 -34.44 40.32 -16.15
CA THR A 14 -33.57 39.35 -15.50
C THR A 14 -32.37 39.12 -16.41
N ASN A 15 -31.17 39.39 -15.88
CA ASN A 15 -29.85 39.05 -16.42
C ASN A 15 -29.87 37.83 -17.37
N GLU A 16 -29.57 38.05 -18.66
CA GLU A 16 -29.13 36.98 -19.57
C GLU A 16 -27.78 36.45 -19.08
N GLN A 17 -27.83 35.39 -18.28
CA GLN A 17 -26.68 34.61 -17.87
C GLN A 17 -26.90 33.17 -18.39
N ASP A 18 -26.11 32.77 -19.38
CA ASP A 18 -25.89 31.40 -19.90
C ASP A 18 -27.03 30.36 -19.74
N TYR A 19 -28.24 30.62 -20.29
CA TYR A 19 -29.25 29.56 -20.45
C TYR A 19 -28.96 28.74 -21.71
N THR A 20 -28.03 27.80 -21.59
CA THR A 20 -27.55 26.94 -22.68
C THR A 20 -28.26 25.58 -22.71
N TYR A 21 -28.03 24.78 -23.75
CA TYR A 21 -28.67 23.47 -23.89
C TYR A 21 -28.25 22.46 -22.81
N GLU A 22 -27.09 22.65 -22.18
CA GLU A 22 -26.66 21.86 -21.03
C GLU A 22 -27.61 22.03 -19.84
N ALA A 23 -28.27 23.19 -19.70
CA ALA A 23 -29.27 23.40 -18.64
C ALA A 23 -30.55 22.57 -18.86
N LEU A 24 -30.79 22.10 -20.09
CA LEU A 24 -31.88 21.18 -20.38
C LEU A 24 -31.55 19.75 -19.94
N TRP A 25 -30.28 19.42 -19.72
CA TRP A 25 -29.87 18.08 -19.31
C TRP A 25 -30.29 17.79 -17.87
N ASP A 26 -31.13 16.78 -17.70
CA ASP A 26 -31.47 16.23 -16.40
C ASP A 26 -30.63 14.98 -16.17
N GLU A 27 -29.66 15.08 -15.25
CA GLU A 27 -28.76 13.97 -14.88
C GLU A 27 -29.52 12.75 -14.33
N THR A 28 -30.68 12.95 -13.69
CA THR A 28 -31.49 11.86 -13.14
C THR A 28 -32.16 11.08 -14.26
N ASN A 29 -32.58 11.78 -15.31
CA ASN A 29 -33.34 11.19 -16.42
C ASN A 29 -32.44 10.77 -17.60
N GLU A 30 -31.16 11.14 -17.55
CA GLU A 30 -30.21 11.06 -18.68
C GLU A 30 -30.85 11.57 -19.99
N ALA A 31 -31.61 12.66 -19.90
CA ALA A 31 -32.38 13.20 -21.01
C ALA A 31 -32.41 14.72 -20.97
N TYR A 32 -32.59 15.33 -22.15
CA TYR A 32 -32.86 16.75 -22.24
C TYR A 32 -34.35 17.00 -22.06
N ILE A 33 -34.68 17.94 -21.18
CA ILE A 33 -36.03 18.23 -20.75
C ILE A 33 -36.53 19.52 -21.39
N ILE A 34 -37.66 19.45 -22.07
CA ILE A 34 -38.35 20.60 -22.65
C ILE A 34 -39.69 20.76 -21.91
N SER A 35 -39.86 21.88 -21.22
CA SER A 35 -41.07 22.17 -20.45
C SER A 35 -41.84 23.38 -20.97
N ASN A 36 -41.22 24.21 -21.81
CA ASN A 36 -41.83 25.43 -22.34
C ASN A 36 -41.23 25.83 -23.72
N ALA A 37 -41.74 26.91 -24.31
CA ALA A 37 -41.32 27.38 -25.63
C ALA A 37 -39.85 27.86 -25.68
N GLN A 38 -39.31 28.39 -24.58
CA GLN A 38 -37.91 28.81 -24.50
C GLN A 38 -36.98 27.59 -24.48
N ASP A 39 -37.32 26.53 -23.76
CA ASP A 39 -36.55 25.28 -23.78
C ASP A 39 -36.51 24.66 -25.18
N LEU A 40 -37.65 24.70 -25.90
CA LEU A 40 -37.73 24.23 -27.28
C LEU A 40 -36.81 25.03 -28.21
N LYS A 41 -36.76 26.36 -27.99
CA LYS A 41 -35.87 27.27 -28.71
C LYS A 41 -34.39 26.95 -28.43
N VAL A 42 -34.03 26.71 -27.17
CA VAL A 42 -32.66 26.34 -26.74
C VAL A 42 -32.26 24.98 -27.31
N PHE A 43 -33.14 23.98 -27.26
CA PHE A 43 -32.90 22.68 -27.87
C PHE A 43 -32.65 22.82 -29.38
N ARG A 44 -33.44 23.64 -30.07
CA ARG A 44 -33.18 23.95 -31.48
C ARG A 44 -31.82 24.63 -31.69
N ASP A 45 -31.45 25.62 -30.87
CA ASP A 45 -30.13 26.28 -30.97
C ASP A 45 -28.96 25.30 -30.84
N SER A 46 -29.07 24.32 -29.95
CA SER A 46 -28.05 23.28 -29.83
C SER A 46 -27.81 22.49 -31.13
N MET A 47 -28.83 22.36 -31.98
CA MET A 47 -28.69 21.71 -33.29
C MET A 47 -27.99 22.61 -34.31
N PHE A 48 -28.12 23.94 -34.20
CA PHE A 48 -27.29 24.87 -34.97
C PHE A 48 -25.83 24.81 -34.53
N ASP A 49 -25.59 24.60 -33.23
CA ASP A 49 -24.26 24.42 -32.65
C ASP A 49 -23.67 23.01 -32.85
N GLN A 50 -24.33 22.17 -33.66
CA GLN A 50 -23.89 20.82 -34.03
C GLN A 50 -23.71 19.86 -32.84
N VAL A 51 -24.52 20.03 -31.78
CA VAL A 51 -24.56 19.07 -30.67
C VAL A 51 -25.03 17.71 -31.18
N ASP A 52 -24.27 16.65 -30.87
CA ASP A 52 -24.64 15.28 -31.23
C ASP A 52 -25.66 14.71 -30.22
N TYR A 53 -26.81 14.31 -30.75
CA TYR A 53 -27.89 13.66 -30.02
C TYR A 53 -27.98 12.15 -30.27
N SER A 54 -27.01 11.55 -30.97
CA SER A 54 -26.97 10.10 -31.20
C SER A 54 -27.03 9.33 -29.89
N GLY A 55 -28.04 8.46 -29.73
CA GLY A 55 -28.28 7.70 -28.51
C GLY A 55 -28.85 8.51 -27.32
N LYS A 56 -29.06 9.82 -27.47
CA LYS A 56 -29.63 10.70 -26.44
C LYS A 56 -31.15 10.85 -26.60
N VAL A 57 -31.83 11.15 -25.49
CA VAL A 57 -33.29 11.32 -25.44
C VAL A 57 -33.65 12.76 -25.07
N VAL A 58 -34.72 13.27 -25.68
CA VAL A 58 -35.31 14.58 -25.42
C VAL A 58 -36.78 14.35 -25.05
N TYR A 59 -37.19 14.78 -23.86
CA TYR A 59 -38.55 14.65 -23.36
C TYR A 59 -39.29 15.98 -23.38
N LEU A 60 -40.54 15.93 -23.83
CA LEU A 60 -41.51 16.97 -23.54
C LEU A 60 -42.19 16.65 -22.19
N LEU A 61 -42.17 17.59 -21.24
CA LEU A 61 -42.81 17.40 -19.93
C LEU A 61 -44.17 18.07 -19.79
N ASN A 62 -44.47 19.05 -20.65
CA ASN A 62 -45.72 19.79 -20.63
C ASN A 62 -46.16 20.09 -22.05
N ASP A 63 -47.45 20.39 -22.21
CA ASP A 63 -47.93 21.03 -23.44
C ASP A 63 -47.27 22.39 -23.63
N ILE A 64 -46.79 22.66 -24.85
CA ILE A 64 -46.18 23.94 -25.23
C ILE A 64 -47.17 24.71 -26.10
N THR A 65 -47.69 25.83 -25.58
CA THR A 65 -48.52 26.75 -26.37
C THR A 65 -47.66 27.88 -26.94
N LEU A 66 -47.61 27.99 -28.28
CA LEU A 66 -46.93 29.07 -28.99
C LEU A 66 -47.89 30.24 -29.20
N LYS A 67 -47.48 31.44 -28.75
CA LYS A 67 -48.23 32.69 -29.00
C LYS A 67 -48.04 33.15 -30.44
N GLU A 68 -48.99 33.93 -30.96
CA GLU A 68 -48.86 34.54 -32.29
C GLU A 68 -47.56 35.38 -32.39
N GLY A 69 -46.74 35.10 -33.40
CA GLY A 69 -45.42 35.73 -33.57
C GLY A 69 -44.28 35.11 -32.76
N CYS A 70 -44.53 34.08 -31.96
CA CYS A 70 -43.48 33.31 -31.28
C CYS A 70 -42.73 32.45 -32.30
N ASP A 71 -41.46 32.78 -32.55
CA ASP A 71 -40.60 32.02 -33.45
C ASP A 71 -39.66 31.10 -32.65
N VAL A 72 -40.01 29.82 -32.58
CA VAL A 72 -39.17 28.78 -31.97
C VAL A 72 -38.21 28.14 -32.96
N GLY A 73 -38.28 28.45 -34.26
CA GLY A 73 -37.36 27.96 -35.29
C GLY A 73 -37.55 26.48 -35.68
N THR A 74 -36.96 26.07 -36.82
CA THR A 74 -36.86 24.66 -37.23
C THR A 74 -35.70 23.94 -36.53
N ILE A 75 -35.91 22.73 -36.01
CA ILE A 75 -34.85 21.88 -35.46
C ILE A 75 -34.00 21.31 -36.62
N GLY A 76 -32.76 21.77 -36.74
CA GLY A 76 -31.83 21.50 -37.84
C GLY A 76 -31.59 22.73 -38.74
N THR A 77 -30.63 22.68 -39.67
CA THR A 77 -30.10 23.88 -40.35
C THR A 77 -30.67 24.20 -41.73
N ILE A 78 -31.27 25.38 -41.93
CA ILE A 78 -31.59 25.91 -43.28
C ILE A 78 -30.42 26.81 -43.76
N GLY A 79 -29.39 26.25 -44.40
CA GLY A 79 -28.25 27.03 -44.94
C GLY A 79 -26.97 26.23 -45.27
N ASP A 80 -25.93 26.91 -45.81
CA ASP A 80 -24.71 26.36 -46.47
C ASP A 80 -23.74 25.51 -45.61
N ALA A 81 -24.14 25.09 -44.39
CA ALA A 81 -23.43 24.07 -43.63
C ALA A 81 -24.23 22.76 -43.71
N SER A 82 -23.59 21.69 -44.19
CA SER A 82 -24.10 20.31 -44.28
C SER A 82 -25.30 20.01 -43.37
N ASN A 83 -26.47 19.69 -43.97
CA ASN A 83 -27.72 19.34 -43.29
C ASN A 83 -27.50 18.60 -41.96
N VAL A 84 -27.59 19.30 -40.83
CA VAL A 84 -27.52 18.66 -39.51
C VAL A 84 -28.84 17.91 -39.31
N LYS A 85 -28.76 16.58 -39.26
CA LYS A 85 -29.91 15.69 -39.09
C LYS A 85 -30.09 15.41 -37.60
N PHE A 86 -31.33 15.38 -37.11
CA PHE A 86 -31.59 14.92 -35.76
C PHE A 86 -31.42 13.39 -35.66
N GLN A 87 -30.49 12.93 -34.82
CA GLN A 87 -30.13 11.52 -34.64
C GLN A 87 -30.54 10.92 -33.28
N GLY A 88 -31.19 11.71 -32.42
CA GLY A 88 -31.65 11.29 -31.10
C GLY A 88 -33.09 10.78 -31.08
N THR A 89 -33.64 10.60 -29.88
CA THR A 89 -35.07 10.32 -29.67
C THR A 89 -35.77 11.54 -29.10
N PHE A 90 -36.71 12.13 -29.83
CA PHE A 90 -37.62 13.15 -29.33
C PHE A 90 -38.94 12.48 -28.96
N ASP A 91 -39.28 12.47 -27.68
CA ASP A 91 -40.46 11.82 -27.15
C ASP A 91 -41.39 12.85 -26.51
N GLY A 92 -42.51 13.08 -27.18
CA GLY A 92 -43.54 14.02 -26.73
C GLY A 92 -44.35 13.54 -25.53
N ARG A 93 -44.28 12.24 -25.20
CA ARG A 93 -44.97 11.63 -24.05
C ARG A 93 -46.47 11.97 -23.93
N GLY A 94 -47.14 12.15 -25.07
CA GLY A 94 -48.55 12.51 -25.15
C GLY A 94 -48.82 14.01 -25.06
N HIS A 95 -47.81 14.82 -24.79
CA HIS A 95 -47.91 16.28 -24.79
C HIS A 95 -47.96 16.84 -26.22
N CYS A 96 -48.41 18.08 -26.31
CA CYS A 96 -48.59 18.78 -27.57
C CYS A 96 -47.73 20.03 -27.72
N ILE A 97 -47.44 20.39 -28.97
CA ILE A 97 -46.99 21.72 -29.36
C ILE A 97 -48.17 22.37 -30.10
N GLU A 98 -48.74 23.40 -29.49
CA GLU A 98 -49.96 24.07 -29.95
C GLU A 98 -49.66 25.42 -30.59
N GLY A 99 -50.31 25.71 -31.73
CA GLY A 99 -50.29 27.03 -32.36
C GLY A 99 -49.15 27.27 -33.34
N TRP A 100 -48.54 26.22 -33.90
CA TRP A 100 -47.45 26.35 -34.87
C TRP A 100 -47.90 27.10 -36.14
N SER A 101 -47.34 28.30 -36.39
CA SER A 101 -47.77 29.18 -37.49
C SER A 101 -46.65 29.73 -38.38
N ASN A 102 -45.38 29.37 -38.16
CA ASN A 102 -44.27 29.86 -38.98
C ASN A 102 -44.28 29.18 -40.36
N SER A 103 -44.67 29.91 -41.40
CA SER A 103 -44.80 29.36 -42.75
C SER A 103 -43.46 29.05 -43.44
N SER A 104 -42.33 29.54 -42.92
CA SER A 104 -41.02 29.23 -43.51
C SER A 104 -40.43 27.90 -43.03
N GLU A 105 -41.08 27.25 -42.08
CA GLU A 105 -40.48 26.26 -41.20
C GLU A 105 -41.38 25.02 -40.95
N ALA A 106 -40.75 23.94 -40.48
CA ALA A 106 -41.39 22.75 -39.92
C ALA A 106 -40.72 22.48 -38.57
N LEU A 107 -41.32 21.66 -37.70
CA LEU A 107 -40.70 21.36 -36.40
C LEU A 107 -39.26 20.81 -36.57
N PHE A 108 -39.07 19.87 -37.50
CA PHE A 108 -37.77 19.35 -37.88
C PHE A 108 -37.43 19.66 -39.34
N LEU A 109 -36.17 19.96 -39.63
CA LEU A 109 -35.71 20.00 -41.02
C LEU A 109 -35.51 18.58 -41.54
N THR A 110 -34.65 17.81 -40.89
CA THR A 110 -34.38 16.40 -41.25
C THR A 110 -34.27 15.54 -40.01
N ILE A 111 -35.06 14.47 -39.96
CA ILE A 111 -34.89 13.37 -38.99
C ILE A 111 -33.98 12.34 -39.67
N GLY A 112 -32.80 12.09 -39.10
CA GLY A 112 -31.80 11.16 -39.65
C GLY A 112 -32.16 9.70 -39.43
N GLU A 113 -31.42 8.78 -40.04
CA GLU A 113 -31.68 7.33 -40.00
C GLU A 113 -31.81 6.75 -38.57
N ASN A 114 -31.07 7.29 -37.60
CA ASN A 114 -31.15 6.89 -36.18
C ASN A 114 -32.15 7.72 -35.39
N GLY A 115 -32.63 8.82 -35.96
CA GLY A 115 -33.57 9.75 -35.35
C GLY A 115 -34.96 9.14 -35.16
N LYS A 116 -35.55 9.38 -33.99
CA LYS A 116 -36.90 8.93 -33.64
C LYS A 116 -37.70 10.09 -33.10
N VAL A 117 -38.91 10.30 -33.61
CA VAL A 117 -39.87 11.26 -33.05
C VAL A 117 -41.15 10.52 -32.73
N ARG A 118 -41.57 10.54 -31.47
CA ARG A 118 -42.74 9.79 -31.02
C ARG A 118 -43.61 10.51 -30.02
N ASN A 119 -44.85 10.05 -29.88
CA ASN A 119 -45.79 10.46 -28.84
C ASN A 119 -46.06 11.97 -28.81
N LEU A 120 -46.04 12.64 -29.97
CA LEU A 120 -46.11 14.10 -30.06
C LEU A 120 -47.32 14.57 -30.88
N THR A 121 -48.07 15.51 -30.34
CA THR A 121 -49.19 16.15 -31.05
C THR A 121 -48.84 17.58 -31.48
N MET A 122 -48.85 17.86 -32.78
CA MET A 122 -48.86 19.23 -33.31
C MET A 122 -50.32 19.71 -33.42
N LYS A 123 -50.75 20.53 -32.46
CA LYS A 123 -52.14 20.97 -32.31
C LYS A 123 -52.36 22.35 -32.89
N ASN A 124 -53.50 22.57 -33.55
CA ASN A 124 -53.90 23.90 -34.05
C ASN A 124 -52.82 24.58 -34.92
N VAL A 125 -52.20 23.81 -35.81
CA VAL A 125 -51.25 24.32 -36.80
C VAL A 125 -51.97 25.31 -37.73
N ASN A 126 -51.35 26.44 -38.05
CA ASN A 126 -51.89 27.41 -39.00
C ASN A 126 -50.79 27.92 -39.96
N LEU A 127 -50.53 27.16 -41.02
CA LEU A 127 -49.52 27.50 -42.02
C LEU A 127 -50.16 28.11 -43.26
N ILE A 128 -49.79 29.36 -43.57
CA ILE A 128 -50.20 30.10 -44.77
C ILE A 128 -49.00 30.30 -45.68
N ASP A 129 -49.09 29.82 -46.91
CA ASP A 129 -47.99 29.75 -47.88
C ASP A 129 -46.75 29.00 -47.36
N ALA A 130 -46.98 27.84 -46.75
CA ALA A 130 -45.93 27.03 -46.14
C ALA A 130 -44.78 26.72 -47.13
N ARG A 131 -43.60 27.32 -46.92
CA ARG A 131 -42.42 27.20 -47.77
C ARG A 131 -41.87 25.78 -47.77
N LEU A 132 -41.82 25.11 -46.61
CA LEU A 132 -41.41 23.70 -46.52
C LEU A 132 -42.58 22.73 -46.81
N GLY A 133 -43.81 23.24 -46.90
CA GLY A 133 -44.99 22.48 -47.30
C GLY A 133 -45.57 21.54 -46.23
N THR A 134 -45.07 21.57 -45.00
CA THR A 134 -45.46 20.65 -43.93
C THR A 134 -45.24 21.26 -42.55
N ALA A 135 -45.88 20.71 -41.51
CA ALA A 135 -45.76 21.19 -40.14
C ALA A 135 -44.71 20.41 -39.32
N PHE A 136 -44.49 19.14 -39.62
CA PHE A 136 -43.75 18.23 -38.74
C PHE A 136 -42.27 18.10 -39.13
N ALA A 137 -41.96 17.54 -40.31
CA ALA A 137 -40.58 17.38 -40.77
C ALA A 137 -40.43 17.59 -42.28
N PHE A 138 -39.40 18.32 -42.76
CA PHE A 138 -39.19 18.46 -44.21
C PHE A 138 -38.72 17.12 -44.83
N TYR A 139 -37.70 16.47 -44.25
CA TYR A 139 -37.26 15.12 -44.62
C TYR A 139 -37.31 14.15 -43.42
N ASN A 140 -37.81 12.94 -43.65
CA ASN A 140 -37.70 11.84 -42.69
C ASN A 140 -36.92 10.65 -43.27
N GLU A 141 -35.76 10.36 -42.70
CA GLU A 141 -34.97 9.15 -42.93
C GLU A 141 -35.08 8.16 -41.76
N GLY A 142 -35.50 8.62 -40.59
CA GLY A 142 -35.66 7.84 -39.37
C GLY A 142 -37.08 7.34 -39.13
N THR A 143 -37.54 7.43 -37.89
CA THR A 143 -38.88 6.94 -37.48
C THR A 143 -39.74 8.06 -36.89
N ILE A 144 -40.94 8.24 -37.43
CA ILE A 144 -42.02 9.02 -36.82
C ILE A 144 -43.11 8.04 -36.40
N SER A 145 -43.44 8.00 -35.11
CA SER A 145 -44.42 7.04 -34.61
C SER A 145 -45.36 7.61 -33.55
N GLN A 146 -46.65 7.29 -33.57
CA GLN A 146 -47.57 7.75 -32.53
C GLN A 146 -47.59 9.27 -32.42
N CYS A 147 -47.69 9.96 -33.55
CA CYS A 147 -47.76 11.41 -33.60
C CYS A 147 -49.07 11.88 -34.26
N ALA A 148 -49.50 13.10 -33.92
CA ALA A 148 -50.73 13.69 -34.46
C ALA A 148 -50.52 15.11 -35.03
N VAL A 149 -51.28 15.48 -36.07
CA VAL A 149 -51.29 16.85 -36.64
C VAL A 149 -52.72 17.33 -36.90
N SER A 150 -53.08 18.50 -36.36
CA SER A 150 -54.38 19.16 -36.60
C SER A 150 -54.22 20.63 -36.99
N GLY A 151 -55.21 21.19 -37.69
CA GLY A 151 -55.23 22.60 -38.09
C GLY A 151 -55.32 22.82 -39.61
N TYR A 152 -54.61 23.82 -40.12
CA TYR A 152 -54.69 24.29 -41.51
C TYR A 152 -53.30 24.43 -42.15
N ILE A 153 -53.15 23.91 -43.36
CA ILE A 153 -51.95 24.08 -44.20
C ILE A 153 -52.41 24.55 -45.58
N THR A 154 -52.05 25.78 -45.94
CA THR A 154 -52.53 26.41 -47.18
C THR A 154 -51.36 27.00 -47.97
N GLY A 155 -51.45 27.04 -49.29
CA GLY A 155 -50.53 27.86 -50.08
C GLY A 155 -50.56 27.68 -51.59
N ALA A 156 -49.82 28.56 -52.29
CA ALA A 156 -49.87 28.67 -53.75
C ALA A 156 -48.69 28.02 -54.49
N ASN A 157 -47.59 27.71 -53.80
CA ASN A 157 -46.30 27.49 -54.47
C ASN A 157 -45.67 26.10 -54.24
N ASN A 158 -46.04 25.37 -53.19
CA ASN A 158 -45.42 24.09 -52.86
C ASN A 158 -46.37 22.88 -53.00
N ASN A 159 -45.83 21.68 -52.85
CA ASN A 159 -46.60 20.48 -52.51
C ASN A 159 -46.79 20.48 -50.99
N TYR A 160 -47.90 19.94 -50.52
CA TYR A 160 -48.27 20.05 -49.11
C TYR A 160 -48.62 18.69 -48.51
N ALA A 161 -48.24 18.51 -47.26
CA ALA A 161 -48.62 17.37 -46.43
C ALA A 161 -48.65 17.77 -44.95
N SER A 162 -49.23 16.95 -44.07
CA SER A 162 -49.30 17.27 -42.64
C SER A 162 -48.01 16.93 -41.88
N PHE A 163 -47.45 15.73 -42.12
CA PHE A 163 -46.25 15.25 -41.43
C PHE A 163 -44.98 15.57 -42.19
N CYS A 164 -44.83 15.02 -43.40
CA CYS A 164 -43.56 15.13 -44.12
C CYS A 164 -43.70 15.61 -45.55
N TYR A 165 -42.78 16.46 -45.99
CA TYR A 165 -42.64 16.76 -47.41
C TYR A 165 -42.11 15.53 -48.16
N SER A 166 -41.09 14.86 -47.62
CA SER A 166 -40.55 13.61 -48.15
C SER A 166 -40.15 12.61 -47.05
N ASN A 167 -40.39 11.32 -47.29
CA ASN A 167 -40.09 10.22 -46.38
C ASN A 167 -39.33 9.09 -47.08
N SER A 168 -38.14 8.74 -46.58
CA SER A 168 -37.41 7.51 -46.88
C SER A 168 -37.34 6.54 -45.69
N GLY A 169 -37.69 6.99 -44.48
CA GLY A 169 -37.78 6.19 -43.27
C GLY A 169 -39.17 5.58 -43.02
N THR A 170 -39.56 5.50 -41.75
CA THR A 170 -40.84 4.93 -41.30
C THR A 170 -41.75 5.99 -40.71
N ILE A 171 -43.00 6.02 -41.14
CA ILE A 171 -44.10 6.73 -40.47
C ILE A 171 -45.13 5.68 -40.07
N THR A 172 -45.33 5.50 -38.77
CA THR A 172 -46.25 4.47 -38.26
C THR A 172 -47.17 4.99 -37.16
N ASP A 173 -48.40 4.50 -37.11
CA ASP A 173 -49.32 4.81 -36.02
C ASP A 173 -49.58 6.32 -35.85
N CYS A 174 -49.68 7.06 -36.96
CA CYS A 174 -49.84 8.52 -36.94
C CYS A 174 -51.23 8.95 -37.44
N VAL A 175 -51.72 10.09 -36.95
CA VAL A 175 -53.04 10.61 -37.35
C VAL A 175 -53.00 12.08 -37.74
N SER A 176 -53.72 12.46 -38.79
CA SER A 176 -53.93 13.88 -39.10
C SER A 176 -55.37 14.24 -39.45
N SER A 177 -55.83 15.34 -38.85
CA SER A 177 -57.09 16.01 -39.14
C SER A 177 -56.89 17.34 -39.87
N ALA A 178 -55.66 17.64 -40.29
CA ALA A 178 -55.32 18.93 -40.89
C ALA A 178 -56.01 19.12 -42.25
N ASN A 179 -56.60 20.30 -42.43
CA ASN A 179 -57.15 20.72 -43.71
C ASN A 179 -56.04 21.29 -44.58
N ILE A 180 -55.83 20.71 -45.76
CA ILE A 180 -54.73 21.06 -46.65
C ILE A 180 -55.32 21.59 -47.96
N SER A 181 -54.96 22.82 -48.33
CA SER A 181 -55.47 23.44 -49.57
C SER A 181 -54.37 24.10 -50.40
N THR A 182 -54.51 24.06 -51.72
CA THR A 182 -53.54 24.72 -52.61
C THR A 182 -54.14 25.29 -53.90
N THR A 183 -53.56 26.40 -54.34
CA THR A 183 -53.82 27.02 -55.67
C THR A 183 -52.70 26.73 -56.68
N LYS A 184 -51.71 25.87 -56.34
CA LYS A 184 -50.59 25.52 -57.21
C LYS A 184 -51.02 24.77 -58.46
N LYS A 185 -50.51 25.18 -59.63
CA LYS A 185 -50.67 24.43 -60.89
C LYS A 185 -50.09 23.02 -60.77
N LYS A 186 -50.86 22.01 -61.21
CA LYS A 186 -50.52 20.58 -61.11
C LYS A 186 -50.28 20.15 -59.65
N PRO A 187 -51.28 20.34 -58.78
CA PRO A 187 -51.09 20.19 -57.35
C PRO A 187 -50.80 18.73 -57.00
N LYS A 188 -49.84 18.54 -56.10
CA LYS A 188 -49.57 17.26 -55.46
C LYS A 188 -49.60 17.48 -53.95
N ILE A 189 -50.66 17.00 -53.30
CA ILE A 189 -50.81 17.12 -51.85
C ILE A 189 -51.22 15.78 -51.25
N ALA A 190 -50.85 15.55 -50.00
CA ALA A 190 -51.13 14.28 -49.32
C ALA A 190 -51.58 14.51 -47.88
N GLY A 191 -52.41 13.62 -47.36
CA GLY A 191 -52.87 13.68 -45.98
C GLY A 191 -51.75 13.53 -44.95
N ILE A 192 -50.75 12.66 -45.20
CA ILE A 192 -49.63 12.39 -44.28
C ILE A 192 -48.29 12.79 -44.91
N VAL A 193 -47.94 12.24 -46.07
CA VAL A 193 -46.66 12.53 -46.74
C VAL A 193 -46.79 12.58 -48.25
N TYR A 194 -46.24 13.63 -48.86
CA TYR A 194 -46.29 13.82 -50.31
C TYR A 194 -45.28 12.90 -51.04
N GLY A 195 -43.98 13.02 -50.79
CA GLY A 195 -42.94 12.24 -51.47
C GLY A 195 -42.52 11.03 -50.65
N ASN A 196 -43.12 9.85 -50.86
CA ASN A 196 -42.78 8.68 -50.06
C ASN A 196 -41.92 7.67 -50.83
N THR A 197 -40.81 7.22 -50.28
CA THR A 197 -40.03 6.04 -50.71
C THR A 197 -39.84 5.03 -49.58
N GLY A 198 -40.06 5.44 -48.32
CA GLY A 198 -40.03 4.57 -47.15
C GLY A 198 -41.39 3.91 -46.88
N THR A 199 -41.68 3.64 -45.60
CA THR A 199 -42.89 2.93 -45.15
C THR A 199 -43.88 3.89 -44.49
N VAL A 200 -45.16 3.78 -44.86
CA VAL A 200 -46.27 4.43 -44.15
C VAL A 200 -47.27 3.36 -43.74
N ASN A 201 -47.37 3.12 -42.43
CA ASN A 201 -48.16 2.03 -41.85
C ASN A 201 -49.09 2.55 -40.74
N ASN A 202 -50.26 1.93 -40.54
CA ASN A 202 -51.16 2.27 -39.42
C ASN A 202 -51.49 3.78 -39.32
N CYS A 203 -51.61 4.49 -40.44
CA CYS A 203 -51.83 5.94 -40.42
C CYS A 203 -53.28 6.31 -40.75
N ILE A 204 -53.80 7.37 -40.14
CA ILE A 204 -55.17 7.85 -40.37
C ILE A 204 -55.16 9.30 -40.85
N TYR A 205 -55.91 9.60 -41.92
CA TYR A 205 -56.14 10.98 -42.36
C TYR A 205 -57.64 11.30 -42.52
N TYR A 206 -58.17 12.23 -41.73
CA TYR A 206 -59.59 12.61 -41.81
C TYR A 206 -59.83 14.11 -41.99
N GLY A 207 -58.80 14.85 -42.44
CA GLY A 207 -58.94 16.21 -42.91
C GLY A 207 -59.45 16.33 -44.36
N ILE A 208 -59.51 17.56 -44.85
CA ILE A 208 -59.93 17.89 -46.23
C ILE A 208 -58.71 18.28 -47.07
N LEU A 209 -58.48 17.58 -48.19
CA LEU A 209 -57.57 18.01 -49.25
C LEU A 209 -58.35 18.76 -50.33
N SER A 210 -57.96 20.00 -50.65
CA SER A 210 -58.66 20.80 -51.66
C SER A 210 -57.73 21.58 -52.59
N THR A 211 -58.20 21.84 -53.81
CA THR A 211 -57.49 22.69 -54.77
C THR A 211 -58.45 23.40 -55.72
N THR A 212 -58.06 24.58 -56.20
CA THR A 212 -58.80 25.31 -57.25
C THR A 212 -58.47 24.82 -58.67
N GLU A 213 -57.42 24.01 -58.83
CA GLU A 213 -57.01 23.47 -60.12
C GLU A 213 -57.94 22.35 -60.60
N LYS A 214 -58.09 22.23 -61.92
CA LYS A 214 -59.02 21.26 -62.55
C LYS A 214 -58.32 20.18 -63.39
N LYS A 215 -57.00 20.26 -63.58
CA LYS A 215 -56.22 19.33 -64.43
C LYS A 215 -54.94 18.90 -63.74
N GLN A 216 -54.54 17.64 -63.98
CA GLN A 216 -53.28 17.06 -63.46
C GLN A 216 -53.16 17.16 -61.92
N ILE A 217 -54.25 16.79 -61.24
CA ILE A 217 -54.39 16.83 -59.78
C ILE A 217 -53.94 15.49 -59.19
N PHE A 218 -53.13 15.53 -58.13
CA PHE A 218 -52.71 14.38 -57.36
C PHE A 218 -52.98 14.63 -55.87
N LEU A 219 -54.16 14.25 -55.40
CA LEU A 219 -54.51 14.27 -53.97
C LEU A 219 -54.36 12.87 -53.41
N TYR A 220 -53.47 12.65 -52.46
CA TYR A 220 -53.26 11.34 -51.84
C TYR A 220 -53.86 11.34 -50.44
N GLY A 221 -54.83 10.47 -50.16
CA GLY A 221 -55.46 10.41 -48.83
C GLY A 221 -54.44 10.16 -47.71
N ILE A 222 -53.40 9.36 -47.96
CA ILE A 222 -52.31 9.08 -47.01
C ILE A 222 -50.96 9.50 -47.61
N ALA A 223 -50.49 8.79 -48.63
CA ALA A 223 -49.18 9.02 -49.25
C ALA A 223 -49.15 8.62 -50.74
N SER A 224 -48.09 9.02 -51.45
CA SER A 224 -47.92 8.76 -52.89
C SER A 224 -47.57 7.32 -53.27
N LYS A 225 -47.07 6.49 -52.36
CA LYS A 225 -46.81 5.04 -52.50
C LYS A 225 -46.46 4.41 -51.15
N ASN A 226 -46.24 3.08 -51.10
CA ASN A 226 -45.83 2.29 -49.93
C ASN A 226 -46.70 2.50 -48.68
N VAL A 227 -48.03 2.45 -48.88
CA VAL A 227 -49.02 2.60 -47.82
C VAL A 227 -49.57 1.23 -47.44
N THR A 228 -49.49 0.89 -46.16
CA THR A 228 -50.10 -0.32 -45.59
C THR A 228 -51.01 0.06 -44.42
N ASN A 229 -52.08 -0.70 -44.23
CA ASN A 229 -53.00 -0.58 -43.10
C ASN A 229 -53.34 0.87 -42.68
N SER A 230 -53.65 1.73 -43.66
CA SER A 230 -53.85 3.16 -43.41
C SER A 230 -55.15 3.63 -44.04
N TYR A 231 -55.88 4.50 -43.34
CA TYR A 231 -57.29 4.79 -43.61
C TYR A 231 -57.51 6.29 -43.78
N TYR A 232 -58.30 6.69 -44.78
CA TYR A 232 -58.54 8.11 -45.02
C TYR A 232 -59.99 8.45 -45.35
N LEU A 233 -60.42 9.66 -45.02
CA LEU A 233 -61.75 10.18 -45.37
C LEU A 233 -61.87 10.32 -46.88
N VAL A 234 -62.78 9.54 -47.47
CA VAL A 234 -62.95 9.45 -48.93
C VAL A 234 -63.46 10.76 -49.53
N GLN A 235 -62.83 11.18 -50.63
CA GLN A 235 -63.34 12.18 -51.55
C GLN A 235 -63.11 11.70 -52.99
N ASP A 236 -64.03 12.04 -53.89
CA ASP A 236 -64.02 11.56 -55.29
C ASP A 236 -62.73 11.93 -56.05
N THR A 237 -62.05 12.98 -55.61
CA THR A 237 -60.84 13.55 -56.23
C THR A 237 -59.55 12.83 -55.82
N TYR A 238 -59.59 11.90 -54.87
CA TYR A 238 -58.39 11.29 -54.29
C TYR A 238 -57.84 10.13 -55.13
N LYS A 239 -56.51 10.01 -55.18
CA LYS A 239 -55.80 8.82 -55.62
C LYS A 239 -55.89 7.76 -54.52
N LYS A 240 -56.35 6.56 -54.90
CA LYS A 240 -56.61 5.44 -53.98
C LYS A 240 -55.32 4.69 -53.63
N LEU A 241 -54.59 5.17 -52.62
CA LEU A 241 -53.44 4.49 -52.01
C LEU A 241 -53.63 4.56 -50.49
N GLY A 242 -54.01 3.43 -49.90
CA GLY A 242 -54.66 3.32 -48.58
C GLY A 242 -56.15 2.94 -48.71
N THR A 243 -56.84 2.79 -47.58
CA THR A 243 -58.25 2.39 -47.52
C THR A 243 -59.16 3.63 -47.43
N PRO A 244 -59.95 3.96 -48.47
CA PRO A 244 -60.94 5.03 -48.38
C PRO A 244 -62.11 4.63 -47.48
N CYS A 245 -62.48 5.52 -46.56
CA CYS A 245 -63.57 5.31 -45.61
C CYS A 245 -64.55 6.51 -45.60
N THR A 246 -65.82 6.25 -45.34
CA THR A 246 -66.78 7.33 -45.06
C THR A 246 -66.55 7.90 -43.66
N LYS A 247 -67.16 9.05 -43.36
CA LYS A 247 -67.10 9.65 -42.02
C LYS A 247 -67.62 8.68 -40.95
N GLU A 248 -68.68 7.94 -41.24
CA GLU A 248 -69.27 6.95 -40.30
C GLU A 248 -68.33 5.78 -40.07
N ASN A 249 -67.71 5.23 -41.13
CA ASN A 249 -66.80 4.09 -40.99
C ASN A 249 -65.54 4.45 -40.20
N LEU A 250 -64.99 5.65 -40.36
CA LEU A 250 -63.84 6.12 -39.56
C LEU A 250 -64.16 6.24 -38.06
N LYS A 251 -65.43 6.17 -37.66
CA LYS A 251 -65.85 6.20 -36.25
C LYS A 251 -66.15 4.81 -35.68
N LEU A 252 -65.88 3.75 -36.44
CA LEU A 252 -66.07 2.37 -36.01
C LEU A 252 -64.70 1.70 -35.81
N GLN A 253 -64.44 1.20 -34.60
CA GLN A 253 -63.20 0.49 -34.28
C GLN A 253 -62.94 -0.70 -35.24
N SER A 254 -64.01 -1.41 -35.64
CA SER A 254 -63.95 -2.54 -36.58
C SER A 254 -63.45 -2.19 -37.99
N THR A 255 -63.32 -0.90 -38.32
CA THR A 255 -62.76 -0.44 -39.59
C THR A 255 -61.24 -0.65 -39.64
N TYR A 256 -60.57 -0.66 -38.49
CA TYR A 256 -59.12 -0.65 -38.37
C TYR A 256 -58.58 -2.04 -38.09
N ASP A 257 -58.09 -2.71 -39.14
CA ASP A 257 -57.41 -4.01 -39.00
C ASP A 257 -56.06 -3.84 -38.29
N GLY A 258 -55.72 -4.67 -37.31
CA GLY A 258 -54.41 -4.66 -36.65
C GLY A 258 -54.01 -3.39 -35.86
N PHE A 259 -54.92 -2.44 -35.61
CA PHE A 259 -54.66 -1.29 -34.74
C PHE A 259 -54.74 -1.69 -33.27
N ASP A 260 -53.80 -1.21 -32.46
CA ASP A 260 -53.78 -1.43 -31.02
C ASP A 260 -54.60 -0.36 -30.28
N PHE A 261 -55.88 -0.65 -30.03
CA PHE A 261 -56.76 0.20 -29.22
C PHE A 261 -56.62 -0.03 -27.70
N GLU A 262 -55.79 -0.98 -27.30
CA GLU A 262 -55.48 -1.23 -25.90
C GLU A 262 -54.41 -0.23 -25.44
N ASN A 263 -53.34 -0.07 -26.22
CA ASN A 263 -52.14 0.67 -25.80
C ASN A 263 -51.82 1.92 -26.61
N ILE A 264 -52.27 2.07 -27.86
CA ILE A 264 -51.85 3.18 -28.74
C ILE A 264 -53.03 4.12 -29.06
N TRP A 265 -54.15 3.54 -29.46
CA TRP A 265 -55.30 4.28 -29.97
C TRP A 265 -56.45 4.30 -28.97
N ILE A 266 -57.21 5.37 -28.94
CA ILE A 266 -58.48 5.49 -28.22
C ILE A 266 -59.53 6.15 -29.12
N MET A 267 -60.79 5.75 -28.97
CA MET A 267 -61.93 6.36 -29.66
C MET A 267 -62.90 6.90 -28.63
N ASP A 268 -63.06 8.22 -28.60
CA ASP A 268 -63.95 8.91 -27.66
C ASP A 268 -64.85 9.89 -28.44
N ALA A 269 -66.17 9.69 -28.30
CA ALA A 269 -67.18 10.50 -28.96
C ALA A 269 -67.18 11.96 -28.50
N GLU A 270 -66.77 12.22 -27.26
CA GLU A 270 -66.76 13.54 -26.63
C GLU A 270 -65.45 14.29 -26.90
N GLN A 271 -64.30 13.59 -26.96
CA GLN A 271 -62.99 14.24 -27.11
C GLN A 271 -62.58 14.51 -28.56
N ASN A 272 -62.94 13.64 -29.51
CA ASN A 272 -62.53 13.77 -30.92
C ASN A 272 -63.63 13.37 -31.92
N ASP A 273 -64.90 13.66 -31.61
CA ASP A 273 -66.07 13.33 -32.45
C ASP A 273 -66.16 11.83 -32.80
N GLY A 274 -65.56 10.96 -31.97
CA GLY A 274 -65.52 9.51 -32.17
C GLY A 274 -64.50 9.02 -33.20
N TYR A 275 -63.64 9.91 -33.74
CA TYR A 275 -62.49 9.47 -34.55
C TYR A 275 -61.36 8.95 -33.65
N PRO A 276 -60.54 7.99 -34.13
CA PRO A 276 -59.37 7.55 -33.38
C PRO A 276 -58.42 8.71 -33.10
N MET A 277 -57.98 8.77 -31.86
CA MET A 277 -56.90 9.62 -31.39
C MET A 277 -55.87 8.76 -30.68
N LEU A 278 -54.67 9.31 -30.52
CA LEU A 278 -53.62 8.64 -29.77
C LEU A 278 -53.91 8.77 -28.28
N ARG A 279 -53.56 7.73 -27.53
CA ARG A 279 -53.56 7.75 -26.08
C ARG A 279 -52.59 8.80 -25.55
N THR A 280 -53.00 9.48 -24.48
CA THR A 280 -52.19 10.47 -23.76
C THR A 280 -51.91 10.05 -22.31
N ASP A 281 -52.44 8.91 -21.88
CA ASP A 281 -52.20 8.24 -20.61
C ASP A 281 -50.85 7.49 -20.63
N PHE A 282 -49.76 8.24 -20.59
CA PHE A 282 -48.42 7.68 -20.41
C PHE A 282 -48.13 7.46 -18.92
N PRO A 283 -47.56 6.31 -18.50
CA PRO A 283 -47.16 6.10 -17.11
C PRO A 283 -46.18 7.20 -16.66
N GLU A 284 -46.19 7.52 -15.36
CA GLU A 284 -45.13 8.31 -14.73
C GLU A 284 -43.75 7.71 -15.06
N LEU A 285 -42.70 8.54 -15.14
CA LEU A 285 -41.34 8.06 -15.44
C LEU A 285 -40.99 6.88 -14.54
N GLN A 286 -40.88 5.68 -15.13
CA GLN A 286 -40.19 4.58 -14.48
C GLN A 286 -38.72 4.64 -14.89
N PHE A 287 -37.87 4.91 -13.90
CA PHE A 287 -36.44 5.08 -14.08
C PHE A 287 -35.74 3.72 -14.08
N ILE A 288 -35.04 3.40 -15.17
CA ILE A 288 -34.16 2.24 -15.20
C ILE A 288 -32.83 2.65 -14.56
N THR A 289 -32.47 2.01 -13.45
CA THR A 289 -31.19 2.22 -12.78
C THR A 289 -30.09 1.44 -13.50
N LYS A 290 -29.11 2.15 -14.06
CA LYS A 290 -27.95 1.51 -14.71
C LYS A 290 -26.95 1.00 -13.67
N VAL A 291 -26.58 -0.28 -13.78
CA VAL A 291 -25.66 -0.96 -12.86
C VAL A 291 -24.38 -1.36 -13.62
N PRO A 292 -23.28 -0.60 -13.47
CA PRO A 292 -21.99 -0.97 -14.05
C PRO A 292 -21.40 -2.19 -13.33
N VAL A 293 -20.92 -3.16 -14.11
CA VAL A 293 -20.22 -4.34 -13.61
C VAL A 293 -18.84 -4.49 -14.25
N SER A 294 -17.83 -4.86 -13.47
CA SER A 294 -16.53 -5.29 -13.97
C SER A 294 -16.44 -6.81 -13.85
N ILE A 295 -15.76 -7.47 -14.79
CA ILE A 295 -15.63 -8.93 -14.81
C ILE A 295 -14.16 -9.30 -14.60
N GLU A 296 -13.87 -9.92 -13.45
CA GLU A 296 -12.56 -10.47 -13.14
C GLU A 296 -12.47 -11.92 -13.65
N VAL A 297 -11.53 -12.22 -14.54
CA VAL A 297 -11.30 -13.55 -15.11
C VAL A 297 -10.10 -14.23 -14.45
N ASN A 298 -10.24 -15.49 -14.09
CA ASN A 298 -9.27 -16.25 -13.32
C ASN A 298 -8.91 -17.57 -14.00
N VAL A 299 -7.62 -17.73 -14.35
CA VAL A 299 -7.03 -19.00 -14.76
C VAL A 299 -6.77 -19.86 -13.52
N ARG A 300 -7.32 -21.07 -13.50
CA ARG A 300 -7.20 -22.03 -12.40
C ARG A 300 -6.13 -23.07 -12.68
N ASP A 301 -5.64 -23.66 -11.59
CA ASP A 301 -4.69 -24.77 -11.64
C ASP A 301 -5.29 -25.98 -12.37
N PHE A 302 -4.46 -26.67 -13.15
CA PHE A 302 -4.83 -27.89 -13.84
C PHE A 302 -4.30 -29.10 -13.08
N VAL A 303 -5.19 -30.02 -12.71
CA VAL A 303 -4.84 -31.24 -11.98
C VAL A 303 -5.05 -32.43 -12.93
N PHE A 304 -3.95 -33.06 -13.36
CA PHE A 304 -3.99 -34.23 -14.23
C PHE A 304 -4.25 -35.50 -13.43
N ASP A 305 -5.32 -36.21 -13.77
CA ASP A 305 -5.58 -37.57 -13.33
C ASP A 305 -5.30 -38.54 -14.48
N SER A 306 -4.58 -39.63 -14.19
CA SER A 306 -4.36 -40.76 -15.09
C SER A 306 -5.64 -41.39 -15.68
N SER A 307 -6.80 -41.14 -15.07
CA SER A 307 -8.12 -41.53 -15.61
C SER A 307 -8.65 -40.58 -16.68
N SER A 308 -8.14 -39.35 -16.74
CA SER A 308 -8.45 -38.36 -17.78
C SER A 308 -7.79 -38.80 -19.09
N ALA A 309 -8.58 -38.95 -20.15
CA ALA A 309 -8.02 -39.27 -21.46
C ALA A 309 -6.94 -38.23 -21.81
N MET A 310 -5.75 -38.66 -22.21
CA MET A 310 -4.64 -37.81 -22.68
C MET A 310 -5.01 -36.84 -23.83
N GLY A 311 -6.23 -36.94 -24.35
CA GLY A 311 -6.81 -36.03 -25.33
C GLY A 311 -7.16 -34.68 -24.69
N ALA A 312 -6.17 -33.79 -24.73
CA ALA A 312 -6.26 -32.35 -24.51
C ALA A 312 -6.47 -31.88 -23.05
N CYS A 313 -5.37 -31.44 -22.46
CA CYS A 313 -5.33 -30.80 -21.14
C CYS A 313 -5.51 -29.29 -21.32
N TYR A 314 -6.42 -28.67 -20.56
CA TYR A 314 -6.72 -27.24 -20.64
C TYR A 314 -6.84 -26.64 -19.24
N PHE A 315 -6.23 -25.49 -18.98
CA PHE A 315 -6.37 -24.80 -17.69
C PHE A 315 -7.79 -24.23 -17.52
N PRO A 316 -8.55 -24.59 -16.47
CA PRO A 316 -9.91 -24.08 -16.28
C PRO A 316 -9.94 -22.56 -16.15
N LEU A 317 -10.97 -21.94 -16.72
CA LEU A 317 -11.29 -20.53 -16.52
C LEU A 317 -12.56 -20.40 -15.69
N ASP A 318 -12.57 -19.43 -14.77
CA ASP A 318 -13.79 -18.87 -14.20
C ASP A 318 -13.74 -17.35 -14.17
N ALA A 319 -14.86 -16.74 -13.79
CA ALA A 319 -15.00 -15.30 -13.74
C ALA A 319 -15.91 -14.87 -12.59
N ASP A 320 -15.52 -13.77 -11.94
CA ASP A 320 -16.25 -13.12 -10.86
C ASP A 320 -16.83 -11.79 -11.37
N ILE A 321 -18.03 -11.43 -10.88
CA ILE A 321 -18.74 -10.20 -11.25
C ILE A 321 -18.61 -9.20 -10.11
N GLU A 322 -17.99 -8.06 -10.40
CA GLU A 322 -17.73 -6.99 -9.44
C GLU A 322 -18.57 -5.74 -9.72
N TYR A 323 -18.89 -4.98 -8.68
CA TYR A 323 -19.58 -3.69 -8.84
C TYR A 323 -18.57 -2.61 -9.23
N ALA A 324 -18.74 -2.04 -10.43
CA ALA A 324 -17.84 -1.01 -10.97
C ALA A 324 -18.36 0.42 -10.77
N GLY A 325 -19.46 0.60 -10.05
CA GLY A 325 -20.10 1.89 -9.85
C GLY A 325 -19.66 2.62 -8.58
N LYS A 326 -20.23 3.81 -8.40
CA LYS A 326 -19.94 4.72 -7.26
C LYS A 326 -21.12 4.88 -6.30
N ASP A 327 -22.27 4.26 -6.57
CA ASP A 327 -23.45 4.37 -5.72
C ASP A 327 -23.36 3.34 -4.59
N ASP A 328 -23.17 3.83 -3.36
CA ASP A 328 -23.04 3.01 -2.16
C ASP A 328 -24.30 2.17 -1.86
N LYS A 329 -25.50 2.64 -2.23
CA LYS A 329 -26.74 1.89 -2.01
C LYS A 329 -26.84 0.71 -2.97
N VAL A 330 -26.47 0.92 -4.24
CA VAL A 330 -26.39 -0.16 -5.23
C VAL A 330 -25.31 -1.16 -4.83
N LYS A 331 -24.16 -0.68 -4.34
CA LYS A 331 -23.07 -1.53 -3.84
C LYS A 331 -23.51 -2.42 -2.68
N GLU A 332 -24.23 -1.88 -1.70
CA GLU A 332 -24.73 -2.63 -0.54
C GLU A 332 -25.71 -3.75 -0.94
N GLN A 333 -26.49 -3.52 -2.01
CA GLN A 333 -27.48 -4.48 -2.51
C GLN A 333 -26.97 -5.35 -3.67
N PHE A 334 -25.72 -5.18 -4.10
CA PHE A 334 -25.22 -5.73 -5.36
C PHE A 334 -25.37 -7.25 -5.46
N SER A 335 -25.05 -8.02 -4.41
CA SER A 335 -25.24 -9.48 -4.41
C SER A 335 -26.71 -9.91 -4.54
N ASN A 336 -27.64 -9.12 -3.98
CA ASN A 336 -29.07 -9.36 -4.14
C ASN A 336 -29.54 -9.03 -5.56
N LEU A 337 -28.97 -7.99 -6.17
CA LEU A 337 -29.25 -7.62 -7.57
C LEU A 337 -28.76 -8.71 -8.53
N LEU A 338 -27.54 -9.23 -8.34
CA LEU A 338 -27.00 -10.31 -9.18
C LEU A 338 -27.92 -11.54 -9.16
N SER A 339 -28.34 -11.98 -7.98
CA SER A 339 -29.22 -13.14 -7.82
C SER A 339 -30.65 -12.89 -8.28
N GLY A 340 -31.25 -11.74 -7.94
CA GLY A 340 -32.63 -11.37 -8.29
C GLY A 340 -32.84 -11.21 -9.80
N TYR A 341 -31.83 -10.70 -10.50
CA TYR A 341 -31.86 -10.49 -11.94
C TYR A 341 -31.08 -11.54 -12.74
N GLN A 342 -30.67 -12.65 -12.11
CA GLN A 342 -29.97 -13.76 -12.77
C GLN A 342 -28.79 -13.27 -13.62
N VAL A 343 -28.03 -12.32 -13.09
CA VAL A 343 -26.85 -11.76 -13.73
C VAL A 343 -25.78 -12.84 -13.73
N GLN A 344 -25.31 -13.22 -14.92
CA GLN A 344 -24.38 -14.31 -15.08
C GLN A 344 -23.35 -14.03 -16.19
N VAL A 345 -22.15 -14.52 -15.95
CA VAL A 345 -21.06 -14.58 -16.92
C VAL A 345 -20.87 -16.04 -17.32
N VAL A 346 -20.93 -16.33 -18.62
CA VAL A 346 -20.94 -17.70 -19.16
C VAL A 346 -19.73 -17.89 -20.05
N LEU A 347 -18.92 -18.91 -19.74
CA LEU A 347 -17.72 -19.29 -20.48
C LEU A 347 -18.07 -19.87 -21.87
N ARG A 348 -17.36 -19.42 -22.90
CA ARG A 348 -17.44 -19.89 -24.29
C ARG A 348 -16.42 -21.01 -24.51
N GLU A 349 -16.85 -22.25 -24.23
CA GLU A 349 -15.93 -23.39 -24.14
C GLU A 349 -15.04 -23.63 -25.37
N GLU A 350 -15.57 -23.45 -26.58
CA GLU A 350 -14.85 -23.74 -27.83
C GLU A 350 -13.56 -22.93 -27.98
N LYS A 351 -13.60 -21.63 -27.66
CA LYS A 351 -12.47 -20.71 -27.83
C LYS A 351 -11.48 -20.82 -26.67
N TRP A 352 -11.99 -20.95 -25.45
CA TRP A 352 -11.14 -21.14 -24.26
C TRP A 352 -10.30 -22.42 -24.36
N LYS A 353 -10.92 -23.56 -24.70
CA LYS A 353 -10.18 -24.83 -24.86
C LYS A 353 -9.06 -24.67 -25.90
N GLN A 354 -9.32 -24.04 -27.04
CA GLN A 354 -8.27 -23.85 -28.04
C GLN A 354 -7.06 -23.05 -27.51
N ASP A 355 -7.30 -21.93 -26.83
CA ASP A 355 -6.24 -20.99 -26.44
C ASP A 355 -5.50 -21.40 -25.15
N PHE A 356 -6.12 -22.23 -24.32
CA PHE A 356 -5.58 -22.71 -23.03
C PHE A 356 -5.11 -24.18 -23.08
N LEU A 357 -4.97 -24.73 -24.28
CA LEU A 357 -4.43 -26.07 -24.51
C LEU A 357 -2.97 -26.15 -24.07
N VAL A 358 -2.61 -27.26 -23.43
CA VAL A 358 -1.25 -27.53 -23.00
C VAL A 358 -0.74 -28.82 -23.62
N ASP A 359 0.41 -28.74 -24.29
CA ASP A 359 1.18 -29.91 -24.71
C ASP A 359 1.93 -30.46 -23.48
N VAL A 360 1.58 -31.68 -23.04
CA VAL A 360 2.09 -32.42 -21.85
C VAL A 360 2.99 -31.59 -20.91
N PRO A 361 2.39 -30.76 -20.04
CA PRO A 361 3.13 -29.92 -19.11
C PRO A 361 3.85 -30.73 -18.02
N VAL A 362 4.92 -30.16 -17.47
CA VAL A 362 5.70 -30.75 -16.37
C VAL A 362 5.07 -30.35 -15.03
N ASN A 363 4.92 -31.31 -14.09
CA ASN A 363 4.38 -31.07 -12.75
C ASN A 363 5.01 -29.82 -12.11
N GLY A 364 4.20 -28.99 -11.47
CA GLY A 364 4.61 -27.76 -10.79
C GLY A 364 4.93 -26.56 -11.68
N VAL A 365 4.94 -26.68 -13.01
CA VAL A 365 5.25 -25.55 -13.91
C VAL A 365 4.06 -24.60 -14.05
N ILE A 366 4.35 -23.29 -14.05
CA ILE A 366 3.40 -22.20 -14.29
C ILE A 366 3.33 -21.93 -15.80
N GLN A 367 2.11 -21.78 -16.32
CA GLN A 367 1.87 -21.34 -17.70
C GLN A 367 1.15 -19.98 -17.70
N ASP A 368 1.78 -18.97 -18.32
CA ASP A 368 1.23 -17.61 -18.45
C ASP A 368 0.39 -17.46 -19.74
N PHE A 369 -0.83 -16.94 -19.59
CA PHE A 369 -1.84 -16.69 -20.61
C PHE A 369 -2.15 -15.20 -20.80
N SER A 370 -1.37 -14.29 -20.19
CA SER A 370 -1.58 -12.83 -20.23
C SER A 370 -1.68 -12.18 -21.61
N LYS A 371 -1.24 -12.88 -22.67
CA LYS A 371 -1.33 -12.40 -24.06
C LYS A 371 -2.72 -12.55 -24.69
N THR A 372 -3.65 -13.20 -24.01
CA THR A 372 -5.02 -13.44 -24.50
C THR A 372 -6.01 -12.46 -23.90
N SER A 373 -6.96 -11.94 -24.67
CA SER A 373 -7.97 -11.02 -24.13
C SER A 373 -9.05 -11.79 -23.36
N PRO A 374 -9.44 -11.39 -22.14
CA PRO A 374 -10.38 -12.16 -21.32
C PRO A 374 -11.84 -12.07 -21.81
N ASP A 375 -12.24 -10.95 -22.42
CA ASP A 375 -13.60 -10.71 -22.95
C ASP A 375 -14.00 -11.67 -24.07
N ASP A 376 -13.00 -12.17 -24.78
CA ASP A 376 -13.08 -13.11 -25.89
C ASP A 376 -13.63 -14.50 -25.46
N TYR A 377 -13.53 -14.84 -24.17
CA TYR A 377 -13.91 -16.15 -23.62
C TYR A 377 -15.26 -16.16 -22.92
N PHE A 378 -15.88 -15.01 -22.68
CA PHE A 378 -17.09 -14.95 -21.86
C PHE A 378 -18.25 -14.27 -22.58
N SER A 379 -19.45 -14.54 -22.10
CA SER A 379 -20.66 -13.83 -22.48
C SER A 379 -21.36 -13.37 -21.21
N PHE A 380 -21.87 -12.14 -21.23
CA PHE A 380 -22.59 -11.54 -20.11
C PHE A 380 -24.08 -11.54 -20.42
N SER A 381 -24.90 -11.96 -19.47
CA SER A 381 -26.36 -11.95 -19.61
C SER A 381 -27.04 -11.73 -18.27
N TYR A 382 -28.27 -11.21 -18.31
CA TYR A 382 -29.13 -11.05 -17.16
C TYR A 382 -30.60 -11.13 -17.59
N LYS A 383 -31.49 -11.37 -16.64
CA LYS A 383 -32.94 -11.36 -16.85
C LYS A 383 -33.42 -9.94 -17.12
N LYS A 384 -33.91 -9.70 -18.35
CA LYS A 384 -34.50 -8.43 -18.75
C LYS A 384 -35.63 -8.01 -17.79
N ASN A 385 -35.66 -6.73 -17.45
CA ASN A 385 -36.59 -6.11 -16.52
C ASN A 385 -36.69 -4.60 -16.82
N ASP A 386 -37.59 -3.91 -16.11
CA ASP A 386 -37.89 -2.49 -16.33
C ASP A 386 -37.37 -1.58 -15.19
N GLU A 387 -36.58 -2.13 -14.25
CA GLU A 387 -36.03 -1.41 -13.09
C GLU A 387 -34.52 -1.20 -13.15
N TYR A 388 -33.76 -2.15 -13.71
CA TYR A 388 -32.30 -2.17 -13.73
C TYR A 388 -31.74 -2.64 -15.07
N GLU A 389 -30.73 -1.92 -15.56
CA GLU A 389 -29.94 -2.29 -16.73
C GLU A 389 -28.49 -2.54 -16.31
N PHE A 390 -28.02 -3.79 -16.43
CA PHE A 390 -26.64 -4.15 -16.13
C PHE A 390 -25.79 -4.03 -17.39
N TYR A 391 -24.59 -3.46 -17.26
CA TYR A 391 -23.65 -3.34 -18.37
C TYR A 391 -22.21 -3.53 -17.92
N VAL A 392 -21.42 -4.22 -18.75
CA VAL A 392 -20.01 -4.51 -18.45
C VAL A 392 -19.16 -3.28 -18.78
N THR A 393 -18.39 -2.81 -17.81
CA THR A 393 -17.43 -1.71 -17.98
C THR A 393 -16.10 -2.21 -18.53
N ASP A 394 -15.65 -3.39 -18.09
CA ASP A 394 -14.37 -3.98 -18.46
C ASP A 394 -14.34 -5.49 -18.14
N PHE A 395 -13.45 -6.18 -18.85
CA PHE A 395 -12.95 -7.50 -18.47
C PHE A 395 -11.47 -7.34 -18.12
N HIS A 396 -11.05 -7.90 -17.00
CA HIS A 396 -9.65 -7.92 -16.58
C HIS A 396 -9.29 -9.28 -15.97
N TYR A 397 -8.01 -9.61 -15.89
CA TYR A 397 -7.59 -10.85 -15.22
C TYR A 397 -7.30 -10.59 -13.75
N GLY A 398 -7.85 -11.43 -12.86
CA GLY A 398 -7.35 -11.62 -11.50
C GLY A 398 -6.12 -12.54 -11.49
N SER A 399 -6.18 -13.60 -12.29
CA SER A 399 -5.05 -14.48 -12.61
C SER A 399 -4.95 -14.76 -14.10
N THR A 400 -3.78 -14.48 -14.67
CA THR A 400 -3.38 -14.83 -16.05
C THR A 400 -2.67 -16.20 -16.18
N ALA A 401 -2.54 -17.02 -15.15
CA ALA A 401 -1.78 -18.29 -15.20
C ALA A 401 -2.40 -19.37 -14.34
N GLY A 402 -2.14 -20.61 -14.75
CA GLY A 402 -2.43 -21.80 -13.95
C GLY A 402 -1.16 -22.62 -13.71
N ILE A 403 -1.18 -23.39 -12.63
CA ILE A 403 -0.14 -24.35 -12.28
C ILE A 403 -0.58 -25.75 -12.66
N TYR A 404 0.29 -26.50 -13.33
CA TYR A 404 0.03 -27.90 -13.65
C TYR A 404 0.42 -28.81 -12.48
N TYR A 405 -0.45 -29.75 -12.12
CA TYR A 405 -0.16 -30.79 -11.14
C TYR A 405 -0.37 -32.19 -11.69
N ASP A 406 0.57 -33.09 -11.42
CA ASP A 406 0.44 -34.53 -11.68
C ASP A 406 -0.13 -35.25 -10.45
N GLY A 407 -1.27 -35.91 -10.60
CA GLY A 407 -1.96 -36.65 -9.52
C GLY A 407 -3.02 -35.82 -8.80
N TYR A 408 -3.22 -36.07 -7.50
CA TYR A 408 -4.32 -35.47 -6.73
C TYR A 408 -3.94 -34.12 -6.12
N SER A 409 -4.93 -33.22 -6.05
CA SER A 409 -4.83 -31.99 -5.27
C SER A 409 -4.72 -32.29 -3.77
N LYS A 410 -3.67 -31.75 -3.14
CA LYS A 410 -3.48 -31.69 -1.68
C LYS A 410 -3.95 -30.33 -1.18
N SER A 411 -4.37 -30.30 0.09
CA SER A 411 -4.81 -29.06 0.73
C SER A 411 -3.68 -28.02 0.76
N ASN A 412 -4.05 -26.76 0.53
CA ASN A 412 -3.17 -25.61 0.74
C ASN A 412 -3.13 -25.19 2.22
N THR A 413 -4.00 -25.73 3.06
CA THR A 413 -4.02 -25.42 4.49
C THR A 413 -3.12 -26.38 5.27
N LEU A 414 -2.26 -25.82 6.13
CA LEU A 414 -1.40 -26.58 7.03
C LEU A 414 -1.87 -26.47 8.48
N THR A 415 -1.87 -27.59 9.20
CA THR A 415 -2.05 -27.63 10.65
C THR A 415 -0.86 -26.98 11.37
N THR A 416 -1.05 -26.55 12.62
CA THR A 416 0.03 -25.98 13.44
C THR A 416 1.21 -26.95 13.58
N ASP A 417 0.95 -28.25 13.71
CA ASP A 417 2.00 -29.26 13.84
C ASP A 417 2.79 -29.43 12.54
N GLU A 418 2.13 -29.43 11.39
CA GLU A 418 2.80 -29.46 10.08
C GLU A 418 3.67 -28.22 9.87
N LYS A 419 3.16 -27.03 10.23
CA LYS A 419 3.94 -25.78 10.19
C LYS A 419 5.20 -25.92 11.05
N ASN A 420 5.07 -26.34 12.31
CA ASN A 420 6.20 -26.52 13.23
C ASN A 420 7.22 -27.55 12.71
N GLN A 421 6.77 -28.68 12.17
CA GLN A 421 7.65 -29.71 11.61
C GLN A 421 8.44 -29.20 10.41
N LYS A 422 7.79 -28.45 9.51
CA LYS A 422 8.48 -27.83 8.36
C LYS A 422 9.54 -26.82 8.80
N ILE A 423 9.24 -26.02 9.83
CA ILE A 423 10.20 -25.05 10.39
C ILE A 423 11.39 -25.75 11.02
N GLN A 424 11.17 -26.84 11.77
CA GLN A 424 12.27 -27.63 12.33
C GLN A 424 13.19 -28.18 11.21
N LYS A 425 12.60 -28.78 10.16
CA LYS A 425 13.36 -29.28 9.00
C LYS A 425 14.09 -28.15 8.26
N ALA A 426 13.51 -26.97 8.20
CA ALA A 426 14.15 -25.80 7.63
C ALA A 426 15.42 -25.42 8.42
N GLU A 427 15.35 -25.39 9.76
CA GLU A 427 16.54 -25.15 10.60
C GLU A 427 17.64 -26.20 10.38
N GLU A 428 17.26 -27.48 10.24
CA GLU A 428 18.20 -28.57 9.94
C GLU A 428 18.84 -28.40 8.55
N ALA A 429 18.06 -28.00 7.53
CA ALA A 429 18.56 -27.72 6.19
C ALA A 429 19.53 -26.53 6.19
N ALA A 430 19.22 -25.43 6.89
CA ALA A 430 20.11 -24.28 7.02
C ALA A 430 21.46 -24.67 7.67
N ARG A 431 21.43 -25.47 8.75
CA ARG A 431 22.65 -26.01 9.38
C ARG A 431 23.44 -26.90 8.44
N THR A 432 22.76 -27.73 7.65
CA THR A 432 23.38 -28.61 6.66
C THR A 432 24.14 -27.81 5.60
N ILE A 433 23.52 -26.75 5.06
CA ILE A 433 24.16 -25.84 4.11
C ILE A 433 25.38 -25.15 4.74
N LEU A 434 25.23 -24.57 5.93
CA LEU A 434 26.34 -23.88 6.60
C LEU A 434 27.52 -24.81 6.91
N ASN A 435 27.25 -26.04 7.36
CA ASN A 435 28.29 -27.05 7.57
C ASN A 435 28.97 -27.43 6.26
N ALA A 436 28.23 -27.56 5.16
CA ALA A 436 28.80 -27.92 3.87
C ALA A 436 29.69 -26.81 3.28
N VAL A 437 29.27 -25.54 3.43
CA VAL A 437 30.10 -24.38 3.05
C VAL A 437 31.39 -24.36 3.88
N TYR A 438 31.29 -24.55 5.21
CA TYR A 438 32.47 -24.60 6.07
C TYR A 438 33.37 -25.80 5.78
N ALA A 439 32.80 -26.97 5.45
CA ALA A 439 33.59 -28.14 5.09
C ALA A 439 34.34 -27.97 3.76
N LYS A 440 33.78 -27.20 2.81
CA LYS A 440 34.37 -26.92 1.49
C LYS A 440 35.57 -25.97 1.59
N TYR A 441 35.48 -24.92 2.40
CA TYR A 441 36.47 -23.84 2.43
C TYR A 441 37.23 -23.71 3.77
N GLY A 442 36.83 -24.44 4.82
CA GLY A 442 37.43 -24.34 6.14
C GLY A 442 37.33 -22.91 6.71
N PRO A 443 38.39 -22.39 7.37
CA PRO A 443 38.44 -21.00 7.82
C PRO A 443 38.27 -19.98 6.68
N GLU A 444 38.61 -20.32 5.43
CA GLU A 444 38.44 -19.45 4.26
C GLU A 444 36.95 -19.32 3.85
N ALA A 445 36.07 -20.22 4.31
CA ALA A 445 34.62 -20.07 4.14
C ALA A 445 34.12 -18.72 4.67
N MET A 446 34.81 -18.25 5.70
CA MET A 446 34.48 -17.04 6.42
C MET A 446 34.89 -15.81 5.60
N ASP A 447 35.78 -15.91 4.60
CA ASP A 447 36.07 -14.80 3.65
C ASP A 447 34.80 -14.38 2.89
N ASN A 448 33.83 -15.31 2.87
CA ASN A 448 32.39 -15.13 2.81
C ASN A 448 31.75 -14.25 3.93
N THR A 449 31.78 -12.91 3.91
CA THR A 449 31.12 -12.13 5.01
C THR A 449 29.62 -12.43 5.18
N TRP A 450 28.94 -12.84 4.11
CA TRP A 450 27.55 -13.30 4.22
C TRP A 450 27.38 -14.62 4.95
N PHE A 451 28.37 -15.51 4.87
CA PHE A 451 28.38 -16.76 5.63
C PHE A 451 28.44 -16.46 7.13
N ASP A 452 29.31 -15.54 7.57
CA ASP A 452 29.40 -15.13 8.98
C ASP A 452 28.12 -14.49 9.47
N PHE A 453 27.55 -13.56 8.69
CA PHE A 453 26.26 -12.94 8.99
C PHE A 453 25.15 -13.99 9.13
N THR A 454 25.11 -14.98 8.24
CA THR A 454 24.12 -16.05 8.26
C THR A 454 24.28 -16.95 9.48
N CYS A 455 25.50 -17.36 9.81
CA CYS A 455 25.80 -18.12 11.03
C CYS A 455 25.34 -17.37 12.29
N ALA A 456 25.65 -16.07 12.36
CA ALA A 456 25.27 -15.24 13.49
C ALA A 456 23.75 -15.08 13.63
N ARG A 457 23.03 -14.83 12.53
CA ARG A 457 21.55 -14.71 12.56
C ARG A 457 20.83 -16.03 12.78
N ALA A 458 21.45 -17.15 12.39
CA ALA A 458 20.99 -18.50 12.71
C ALA A 458 21.29 -18.91 14.18
N ASN A 459 22.14 -18.14 14.87
CA ASN A 459 22.76 -18.54 16.13
C ASN A 459 23.36 -19.95 16.05
N TYR A 460 24.07 -20.22 14.95
CA TYR A 460 24.70 -21.50 14.67
C TYR A 460 26.07 -21.29 14.05
N TYR A 461 27.08 -21.90 14.67
CA TYR A 461 28.47 -21.82 14.24
C TYR A 461 28.95 -23.26 13.97
N PRO A 462 29.43 -23.58 12.76
CA PRO A 462 29.96 -24.91 12.45
C PRO A 462 31.11 -25.32 13.39
N SER A 463 31.24 -26.63 13.61
CA SER A 463 32.26 -27.18 14.52
C SER A 463 33.67 -26.75 14.09
N GLY A 464 34.40 -26.08 14.99
CA GLY A 464 35.71 -25.47 14.69
C GLY A 464 35.66 -23.96 14.48
N SER A 465 34.49 -23.34 14.63
CA SER A 465 34.31 -21.90 14.62
C SER A 465 33.41 -21.43 15.78
N SER A 466 33.53 -20.15 16.11
CA SER A 466 32.78 -19.46 17.15
C SER A 466 32.64 -17.98 16.77
N LYS A 467 31.70 -17.27 17.39
CA LYS A 467 31.56 -15.82 17.15
C LYS A 467 32.86 -15.03 17.40
N ASP A 468 33.68 -15.46 18.36
CA ASP A 468 34.95 -14.81 18.70
C ASP A 468 36.00 -15.02 17.61
N GLU A 469 36.12 -16.26 17.11
CA GLU A 469 37.02 -16.61 16.01
C GLU A 469 36.62 -15.91 14.71
N MET A 470 35.31 -15.87 14.42
CA MET A 470 34.76 -15.14 13.27
C MET A 470 35.05 -13.65 13.34
N PHE A 471 34.82 -13.00 14.49
CA PHE A 471 35.11 -11.58 14.67
C PHE A 471 36.61 -11.26 14.57
N LEU A 472 37.47 -12.07 15.19
CA LEU A 472 38.92 -11.86 15.13
C LEU A 472 39.42 -11.94 13.68
N ARG A 473 38.92 -12.93 12.91
CA ARG A 473 39.27 -13.06 11.50
C ARG A 473 38.72 -11.89 10.68
N LEU A 474 37.44 -11.52 10.82
CA LEU A 474 36.88 -10.34 10.13
C LEU A 474 37.68 -9.07 10.43
N SER A 475 38.14 -8.89 11.67
CA SER A 475 38.98 -7.75 12.05
C SER A 475 40.31 -7.73 11.28
N ASN A 476 40.94 -8.89 11.09
CA ASN A 476 42.17 -9.01 10.31
C ASN A 476 41.91 -8.75 8.81
N VAL A 477 40.88 -9.38 8.24
CA VAL A 477 40.50 -9.20 6.82
C VAL A 477 40.13 -7.75 6.54
N TRP A 478 39.42 -7.08 7.44
CA TRP A 478 39.11 -5.65 7.32
C TRP A 478 40.39 -4.81 7.25
N ASN A 479 41.35 -5.04 8.15
CA ASN A 479 42.61 -4.31 8.15
C ASN A 479 43.39 -4.51 6.84
N GLU A 480 43.47 -5.75 6.34
CA GLU A 480 44.11 -6.06 5.05
C GLU A 480 43.39 -5.38 3.87
N TYR A 481 42.07 -5.52 3.81
CA TYR A 481 41.24 -4.92 2.76
C TYR A 481 41.36 -3.39 2.74
N LYS A 482 41.26 -2.74 3.91
CA LYS A 482 41.40 -1.29 4.01
C LYS A 482 42.78 -0.81 3.58
N ASN A 483 43.84 -1.47 4.05
CA ASN A 483 45.22 -1.13 3.66
C ASN A 483 45.43 -1.31 2.15
N TYR A 484 44.86 -2.35 1.55
CA TYR A 484 44.88 -2.55 0.11
C TYR A 484 44.16 -1.41 -0.64
N GLN A 485 42.93 -1.07 -0.25
CA GLN A 485 42.17 0.03 -0.89
C GLN A 485 42.94 1.35 -0.83
N VAL A 486 43.50 1.69 0.34
CA VAL A 486 44.34 2.88 0.51
C VAL A 486 45.57 2.84 -0.39
N SER A 487 46.23 1.67 -0.52
CA SER A 487 47.42 1.52 -1.38
C SER A 487 47.15 1.76 -2.87
N VAL A 488 45.91 1.53 -3.32
CA VAL A 488 45.46 1.80 -4.69
C VAL A 488 44.73 3.13 -4.84
N GLY A 489 44.80 4.00 -3.83
CA GLY A 489 44.21 5.34 -3.84
C GLY A 489 42.68 5.35 -3.77
N LYS A 490 42.07 4.29 -3.23
CA LYS A 490 40.62 4.12 -3.07
C LYS A 490 40.23 4.09 -1.59
N ARG A 491 38.95 4.33 -1.32
CA ARG A 491 38.33 4.07 -0.01
C ARG A 491 37.69 2.67 -0.02
N PRO A 492 37.46 2.05 1.15
CA PRO A 492 36.62 0.88 1.28
C PRO A 492 35.29 1.03 0.53
N GLU A 493 34.88 -0.02 -0.19
CA GLU A 493 33.61 0.00 -0.93
C GLU A 493 32.42 -0.08 0.03
N THR A 494 31.36 0.67 -0.28
CA THR A 494 30.15 0.73 0.56
C THR A 494 29.51 -0.64 0.73
N THR A 495 29.42 -1.44 -0.34
CA THR A 495 28.86 -2.80 -0.29
C THR A 495 29.66 -3.70 0.65
N GLU A 496 30.98 -3.75 0.50
CA GLU A 496 31.85 -4.56 1.37
C GLU A 496 31.75 -4.13 2.82
N THR A 497 31.93 -2.83 3.08
CA THR A 497 31.86 -2.27 4.43
C THR A 497 30.50 -2.55 5.09
N SER A 498 29.41 -2.51 4.32
CA SER A 498 28.07 -2.82 4.81
C SER A 498 27.95 -4.27 5.24
N ARG A 499 28.54 -5.20 4.49
CA ARG A 499 28.56 -6.64 4.87
C ARG A 499 29.34 -6.85 6.17
N PHE A 500 30.50 -6.21 6.35
CA PHE A 500 31.25 -6.27 7.61
C PHE A 500 30.42 -5.77 8.78
N VAL A 501 29.79 -4.60 8.66
CA VAL A 501 28.95 -4.02 9.71
C VAL A 501 27.78 -4.94 10.06
N LEU A 502 27.12 -5.53 9.07
CA LEU A 502 26.04 -6.50 9.27
C LEU A 502 26.53 -7.72 10.05
N ALA A 503 27.60 -8.39 9.61
CA ALA A 503 28.14 -9.59 10.25
C ALA A 503 28.60 -9.32 11.70
N ILE A 504 29.36 -8.24 11.91
CA ILE A 504 29.89 -7.86 13.23
C ILE A 504 28.76 -7.51 14.20
N THR A 505 27.78 -6.73 13.74
CA THR A 505 26.61 -6.39 14.57
C THR A 505 25.80 -7.65 14.90
N ALA A 506 25.58 -8.55 13.94
CA ALA A 506 24.84 -9.79 14.17
C ALA A 506 25.52 -10.74 15.16
N MET A 507 26.86 -10.71 15.26
CA MET A 507 27.62 -11.47 16.26
C MET A 507 27.63 -10.82 17.66
N GLY A 508 27.08 -9.62 17.80
CA GLY A 508 27.05 -8.87 19.06
C GLY A 508 28.37 -8.16 19.38
N PHE A 509 29.21 -7.90 18.37
CA PHE A 509 30.38 -7.03 18.49
C PHE A 509 30.02 -5.61 18.04
N ASP A 510 30.86 -4.65 18.42
CA ASP A 510 30.69 -3.23 18.10
C ASP A 510 31.43 -2.89 16.79
N PRO A 511 30.73 -2.62 15.68
CA PRO A 511 31.37 -2.25 14.41
C PRO A 511 32.05 -0.87 14.43
N ALA A 512 31.88 -0.08 15.49
CA ALA A 512 32.60 1.17 15.66
C ALA A 512 34.04 0.98 16.20
N ASP A 513 34.45 -0.25 16.50
CA ASP A 513 35.73 -0.59 17.11
C ASP A 513 36.31 -1.89 16.52
N VAL A 514 36.73 -1.85 15.26
CA VAL A 514 37.22 -3.02 14.51
C VAL A 514 38.60 -2.72 13.95
N ALA A 515 39.62 -3.43 14.44
CA ALA A 515 41.02 -3.17 14.08
C ALA A 515 41.45 -1.68 14.24
N GLY A 516 40.87 -0.96 15.21
CA GLY A 516 41.11 0.47 15.44
C GLY A 516 40.28 1.42 14.57
N ASP A 517 39.39 0.88 13.74
CA ASP A 517 38.53 1.66 12.86
C ASP A 517 37.07 1.69 13.32
N ASN A 518 36.39 2.77 12.94
CA ASN A 518 34.96 2.92 13.09
C ASN A 518 34.27 2.73 11.73
N LEU A 519 33.77 1.51 11.47
CA LEU A 519 33.15 1.16 10.19
C LEU A 519 31.82 1.87 9.99
N ILE A 520 31.11 2.23 11.07
CA ILE A 520 29.87 3.02 10.99
C ILE A 520 30.16 4.40 10.40
N LYS A 521 31.24 5.05 10.87
CA LYS A 521 31.68 6.32 10.31
C LYS A 521 32.11 6.17 8.86
N GLU A 522 32.87 5.11 8.52
CA GLU A 522 33.27 4.84 7.14
C GLU A 522 32.05 4.70 6.20
N LEU A 523 30.98 4.06 6.66
CA LEU A 523 29.71 3.95 5.91
C LEU A 523 29.00 5.29 5.72
N ILE A 524 28.86 6.09 6.79
CA ILE A 524 28.19 7.40 6.73
C ILE A 524 28.96 8.35 5.78
N ASP A 525 30.28 8.25 5.76
CA ASP A 525 31.17 9.05 4.91
C ASP A 525 31.29 8.48 3.47
N SER A 526 30.61 7.38 3.15
CA SER A 526 30.69 6.72 1.84
C SER A 526 29.70 7.31 0.82
N ASP A 527 30.03 7.20 -0.48
CA ASP A 527 29.13 7.55 -1.58
C ASP A 527 28.56 6.28 -2.23
N PRO A 528 27.29 5.94 -1.96
CA PRO A 528 26.63 4.76 -2.52
C PRO A 528 26.11 4.98 -3.95
N ASN A 529 26.13 6.20 -4.48
CA ASN A 529 25.44 6.54 -5.73
C ASN A 529 26.04 5.82 -6.95
N GLY A 530 25.16 5.36 -7.86
CA GLY A 530 25.54 4.73 -9.12
C GLY A 530 26.19 3.34 -9.00
N LYS A 531 26.20 2.76 -7.79
CA LYS A 531 26.77 1.43 -7.53
C LYS A 531 25.67 0.40 -7.26
N TYR A 532 25.86 -0.79 -7.83
CA TYR A 532 24.91 -1.89 -7.76
C TYR A 532 24.57 -2.30 -6.31
N PHE A 533 23.32 -2.09 -5.90
CA PHE A 533 22.77 -2.34 -4.55
C PHE A 533 23.55 -1.73 -3.36
N ALA A 534 24.53 -0.85 -3.58
CA ALA A 534 25.33 -0.27 -2.51
C ALA A 534 24.47 0.52 -1.52
N GLN A 535 23.47 1.23 -2.02
CA GLN A 535 22.52 2.00 -1.22
C GLN A 535 21.59 1.11 -0.39
N HIS A 536 21.17 -0.05 -0.93
CA HIS A 536 20.40 -1.07 -0.20
C HIS A 536 21.19 -1.60 0.99
N TYR A 537 22.42 -2.06 0.74
CA TYR A 537 23.26 -2.63 1.79
C TYR A 537 23.66 -1.61 2.85
N LEU A 538 23.93 -0.36 2.45
CA LEU A 538 24.17 0.74 3.38
C LEU A 538 22.98 0.92 4.33
N ALA A 539 21.76 0.98 3.79
CA ALA A 539 20.55 1.12 4.60
C ALA A 539 20.38 -0.08 5.56
N TYR A 540 20.63 -1.31 5.11
CA TYR A 540 20.51 -2.51 5.95
C TYR A 540 21.56 -2.54 7.06
N ALA A 541 22.81 -2.19 6.74
CA ALA A 541 23.91 -2.16 7.70
C ALA A 541 23.66 -1.13 8.81
N LEU A 542 23.22 0.08 8.44
CA LEU A 542 22.86 1.11 9.41
C LEU A 542 21.60 0.74 10.21
N TYR A 543 20.58 0.19 9.54
CA TYR A 543 19.37 -0.32 10.19
C TYR A 543 19.68 -1.38 11.24
N SER A 544 20.65 -2.27 10.99
CA SER A 544 20.93 -3.44 11.83
C SER A 544 21.19 -3.13 13.29
N GLY A 545 21.85 -2.00 13.57
CA GLY A 545 22.09 -1.51 14.92
C GLY A 545 21.40 -0.19 15.24
N ARG A 546 20.53 0.32 14.36
CA ARG A 546 19.97 1.69 14.40
C ARG A 546 21.06 2.77 14.43
N TYR A 547 22.07 2.59 13.59
CA TYR A 547 23.18 3.53 13.44
C TYR A 547 22.77 4.72 12.57
N GLY A 548 22.55 5.89 13.18
CA GLY A 548 22.23 7.11 12.44
C GLY A 548 20.92 7.04 11.63
N ASP A 549 20.82 7.89 10.60
CA ASP A 549 19.64 8.00 9.75
C ASP A 549 19.69 7.04 8.55
N TYR A 550 19.30 5.78 8.77
CA TYR A 550 19.25 4.74 7.74
C TYR A 550 18.07 4.90 6.75
N LEU A 551 16.97 5.55 7.16
CA LEU A 551 15.78 5.69 6.32
C LEU A 551 16.02 6.65 5.15
N SER A 552 16.83 7.69 5.35
CA SER A 552 17.19 8.64 4.29
C SER A 552 17.75 7.93 3.04
N TYR A 553 18.57 6.90 3.22
CA TYR A 553 19.19 6.13 2.13
C TYR A 553 18.18 5.24 1.40
N ALA A 554 17.13 4.75 2.06
CA ALA A 554 16.14 3.87 1.44
C ALA A 554 14.94 4.62 0.84
N LYS A 555 14.67 5.86 1.28
CA LYS A 555 13.48 6.63 0.88
C LYS A 555 13.37 6.84 -0.63
N GLY A 556 14.48 7.21 -1.29
CA GLY A 556 14.51 7.41 -2.74
C GLY A 556 14.23 6.13 -3.52
N LEU A 557 14.81 5.01 -3.07
CA LEU A 557 14.61 3.69 -3.66
C LEU A 557 13.14 3.29 -3.60
N VAL A 558 12.52 3.32 -2.42
CA VAL A 558 11.11 2.93 -2.25
C VAL A 558 10.17 3.80 -3.08
N LYS A 559 10.46 5.10 -3.19
CA LYS A 559 9.68 6.00 -4.03
C LYS A 559 9.75 5.61 -5.52
N GLU A 560 10.94 5.30 -6.02
CA GLU A 560 11.12 4.86 -7.41
C GLU A 560 10.39 3.54 -7.69
N GLN A 561 10.42 2.61 -6.73
CA GLN A 561 9.77 1.30 -6.82
C GLN A 561 8.25 1.43 -6.93
N MET A 562 7.65 2.31 -6.12
CA MET A 562 6.21 2.61 -6.19
C MET A 562 5.78 3.28 -7.49
N LEU A 563 6.70 3.97 -8.19
CA LEU A 563 6.45 4.62 -9.47
C LEU A 563 6.70 3.71 -10.67
N SER A 564 7.36 2.55 -10.46
CA SER A 564 7.57 1.58 -11.52
C SER A 564 6.25 0.93 -11.97
N SER A 565 6.18 0.49 -13.23
CA SER A 565 4.98 -0.16 -13.80
C SER A 565 4.48 -1.31 -12.92
N LYS A 566 3.15 -1.53 -12.91
CA LYS A 566 2.51 -2.63 -12.19
C LYS A 566 3.20 -3.97 -12.46
N ARG A 567 3.31 -4.79 -11.42
CA ARG A 567 3.99 -6.11 -11.47
C ARG A 567 3.02 -7.19 -11.92
N GLU A 568 2.54 -7.09 -13.15
CA GLU A 568 1.51 -7.98 -13.70
C GLU A 568 2.07 -9.33 -14.22
N ASN A 569 3.40 -9.49 -14.23
CA ASN A 569 4.05 -10.72 -14.68
C ASN A 569 4.15 -11.80 -13.58
N TYR A 570 4.67 -12.97 -13.95
CA TYR A 570 4.90 -14.11 -13.04
C TYR A 570 6.35 -14.23 -12.57
N SER A 571 7.25 -13.36 -13.02
CA SER A 571 8.68 -13.47 -12.73
C SER A 571 9.00 -12.83 -11.38
N ALA A 572 9.44 -13.64 -10.42
CA ALA A 572 10.05 -13.16 -9.18
C ALA A 572 11.56 -13.45 -9.19
N ASP A 573 12.26 -12.88 -10.17
CA ASP A 573 13.71 -13.01 -10.28
C ASP A 573 14.46 -12.33 -9.12
N ASP A 574 15.71 -12.74 -8.93
CA ASP A 574 16.58 -12.28 -7.85
C ASP A 574 16.80 -10.76 -7.91
N MET A 575 16.92 -10.21 -9.11
CA MET A 575 17.13 -8.78 -9.32
C MET A 575 15.91 -7.94 -8.95
N ALA A 576 14.73 -8.34 -9.42
CA ALA A 576 13.48 -7.67 -9.08
C ALA A 576 13.22 -7.75 -7.57
N THR A 577 13.38 -8.93 -6.97
CA THR A 577 13.12 -9.15 -5.54
C THR A 577 14.13 -8.43 -4.64
N MET A 578 15.43 -8.46 -4.95
CA MET A 578 16.45 -7.68 -4.24
C MET A 578 16.22 -6.18 -4.36
N TYR A 579 15.81 -5.70 -5.54
CA TYR A 579 15.46 -4.30 -5.72
C TYR A 579 14.30 -3.90 -4.80
N MET A 580 13.28 -4.74 -4.61
CA MET A 580 12.12 -4.48 -3.74
C MET A 580 12.39 -4.56 -2.22
N GLN A 581 13.45 -5.24 -1.78
CA GLN A 581 13.68 -5.45 -0.34
C GLN A 581 13.59 -4.17 0.52
N PRO A 582 14.12 -2.98 0.16
CA PRO A 582 14.08 -1.80 1.01
C PRO A 582 12.69 -1.35 1.46
N VAL A 583 11.61 -1.76 0.77
CA VAL A 583 10.23 -1.47 1.16
C VAL A 583 9.93 -1.91 2.59
N PHE A 584 10.57 -3.00 3.08
CA PHE A 584 10.35 -3.49 4.44
C PHE A 584 10.67 -2.45 5.52
N LEU A 585 11.59 -1.52 5.25
CA LEU A 585 12.01 -0.48 6.20
C LEU A 585 10.89 0.54 6.49
N PHE A 586 9.91 0.65 5.59
CA PHE A 586 8.81 1.60 5.68
C PHE A 586 7.43 0.93 5.78
N TYR A 587 7.35 -0.37 5.46
CA TYR A 587 6.09 -1.09 5.49
C TYR A 587 5.54 -1.21 6.91
N ASN A 588 4.35 -0.64 7.11
CA ASN A 588 3.59 -0.75 8.35
C ASN A 588 2.19 -1.30 8.05
N LYS A 589 1.95 -2.56 8.45
CA LYS A 589 0.67 -3.26 8.27
C LYS A 589 -0.52 -2.55 8.90
N ASN A 590 -0.28 -1.75 9.93
CA ASN A 590 -1.30 -1.02 10.66
C ASN A 590 -1.47 0.43 10.19
N ALA A 591 -0.81 0.83 9.11
CA ALA A 591 -0.96 2.17 8.56
C ALA A 591 -2.40 2.41 8.09
N THR A 592 -2.94 3.57 8.44
CA THR A 592 -4.27 4.03 8.03
C THR A 592 -4.14 5.30 7.20
N MET A 593 -5.23 5.74 6.56
CA MET A 593 -5.26 6.96 5.75
C MET A 593 -4.90 8.25 6.52
N SER A 594 -4.79 8.22 7.86
CA SER A 594 -4.28 9.36 8.65
C SER A 594 -2.78 9.61 8.48
N ASN A 595 -2.02 8.64 7.95
CA ASN A 595 -0.64 8.82 7.51
C ASN A 595 -0.54 8.41 6.03
N PRO A 596 -0.80 9.34 5.09
CA PRO A 596 -0.88 9.04 3.66
C PRO A 596 0.36 8.36 3.09
N ASP A 597 1.56 8.75 3.52
CA ASP A 597 2.81 8.17 3.04
C ASP A 597 2.96 6.71 3.46
N ALA A 598 2.70 6.40 4.74
CA ALA A 598 2.75 5.03 5.24
C ALA A 598 1.62 4.17 4.66
N TYR A 599 0.44 4.74 4.46
CA TYR A 599 -0.70 4.06 3.85
C TYR A 599 -0.44 3.74 2.38
N ALA A 600 0.18 4.64 1.62
CA ALA A 600 0.54 4.40 0.23
C ALA A 600 1.52 3.22 0.09
N ILE A 601 2.51 3.12 0.99
CA ILE A 601 3.45 2.00 1.02
C ILE A 601 2.73 0.71 1.42
N LYS A 602 1.85 0.74 2.43
CA LYS A 602 1.00 -0.41 2.78
C LYS A 602 0.19 -0.89 1.58
N ASN A 603 -0.48 0.05 0.89
CA ASN A 603 -1.31 -0.23 -0.27
C ASN A 603 -0.48 -0.83 -1.41
N TYR A 604 0.71 -0.30 -1.68
CA TYR A 604 1.64 -0.84 -2.67
C TYR A 604 2.08 -2.27 -2.31
N VAL A 605 2.47 -2.52 -1.06
CA VAL A 605 2.87 -3.86 -0.63
C VAL A 605 1.72 -4.85 -0.77
N GLU A 606 0.54 -4.51 -0.28
CA GLU A 606 -0.58 -5.45 -0.18
C GLU A 606 -1.32 -5.69 -1.48
N ASN A 607 -1.33 -4.72 -2.41
CA ASN A 607 -2.05 -4.85 -3.68
C ASN A 607 -1.14 -5.07 -4.90
N GLU A 608 0.17 -4.84 -4.79
CA GLU A 608 1.10 -5.03 -5.91
C GLU A 608 2.17 -6.07 -5.56
N VAL A 609 2.90 -5.92 -4.44
CA VAL A 609 4.06 -6.77 -4.13
C VAL A 609 3.67 -8.16 -3.65
N LEU A 610 2.75 -8.27 -2.69
CA LEU A 610 2.33 -9.57 -2.15
C LEU A 610 1.57 -10.42 -3.19
N PRO A 611 0.61 -9.87 -3.97
CA PRO A 611 -0.04 -10.62 -5.05
C PRO A 611 0.96 -11.08 -6.11
N TRP A 612 1.93 -10.22 -6.48
CA TRP A 612 3.03 -10.60 -7.37
C TRP A 612 3.86 -11.78 -6.83
N LEU A 613 4.24 -11.76 -5.55
CA LEU A 613 4.98 -12.89 -4.97
C LEU A 613 4.12 -14.16 -4.89
N GLN A 614 2.84 -14.06 -4.54
CA GLN A 614 1.93 -15.20 -4.45
C GLN A 614 1.72 -15.87 -5.80
N ARG A 615 1.52 -15.08 -6.87
CA ARG A 615 1.29 -15.59 -8.22
C ARG A 615 2.54 -16.18 -8.87
N SER A 616 3.73 -15.75 -8.44
CA SER A 616 5.01 -16.31 -8.89
C SER A 616 5.36 -17.68 -8.31
N ILE A 617 4.63 -18.18 -7.30
CA ILE A 617 4.94 -19.47 -6.67
C ILE A 617 4.50 -20.63 -7.55
N THR A 618 5.45 -21.52 -7.85
CA THR A 618 5.25 -22.73 -8.62
C THR A 618 4.58 -23.81 -7.78
N GLY A 619 4.12 -24.88 -8.41
CA GLY A 619 3.57 -26.03 -7.69
C GLY A 619 4.58 -26.79 -6.83
N PHE A 620 5.88 -26.52 -6.98
CA PHE A 620 6.94 -27.06 -6.11
C PHE A 620 7.20 -26.21 -4.87
N GLY A 621 6.55 -25.05 -4.74
CA GLY A 621 6.93 -24.05 -3.75
C GLY A 621 8.22 -23.30 -4.13
N THR A 622 8.59 -23.24 -5.41
CA THR A 622 9.69 -22.39 -5.89
C THR A 622 9.13 -21.11 -6.52
N PHE A 623 9.96 -20.15 -6.89
CA PHE A 623 9.55 -18.92 -7.58
C PHE A 623 9.91 -18.98 -9.06
N TYR A 624 8.94 -18.70 -9.93
CA TYR A 624 9.15 -18.71 -11.37
C TYR A 624 10.04 -17.55 -11.83
N SER A 625 10.95 -17.83 -12.77
CA SER A 625 11.81 -16.85 -13.45
C SER A 625 12.09 -17.28 -14.91
N PRO A 626 12.00 -16.37 -15.89
CA PRO A 626 12.18 -16.68 -17.31
C PRO A 626 13.65 -16.92 -17.70
N TYR A 627 14.60 -16.55 -16.84
CA TYR A 627 16.03 -16.63 -17.11
C TYR A 627 16.64 -18.02 -16.83
N THR A 628 15.84 -18.95 -16.33
CA THR A 628 16.28 -20.31 -16.00
C THR A 628 15.30 -21.32 -16.58
N HIS A 629 15.63 -21.90 -17.74
CA HIS A 629 14.86 -23.00 -18.32
C HIS A 629 14.75 -24.16 -17.33
N CYS A 630 13.53 -24.37 -16.79
CA CYS A 630 13.02 -25.60 -16.17
C CYS A 630 13.92 -26.41 -15.19
N ASN A 631 14.86 -25.78 -14.49
CA ASN A 631 15.58 -26.37 -13.35
C ASN A 631 15.60 -25.35 -12.19
N ASN A 632 14.82 -25.61 -11.14
CA ASN A 632 14.57 -24.76 -9.98
C ASN A 632 15.82 -24.00 -9.46
N ASN A 633 15.83 -22.67 -9.65
CA ASN A 633 16.91 -21.79 -9.20
C ASN A 633 16.71 -21.41 -7.73
N VAL A 634 17.26 -22.22 -6.84
CA VAL A 634 17.15 -22.03 -5.38
C VAL A 634 17.76 -20.72 -4.87
N TRP A 635 18.64 -20.07 -5.63
CA TRP A 635 19.19 -18.75 -5.25
C TRP A 635 18.23 -17.62 -5.58
N THR A 636 17.54 -17.69 -6.73
CA THR A 636 16.44 -16.78 -7.03
C THR A 636 15.32 -16.91 -6.00
N ASP A 637 14.93 -18.16 -5.69
CA ASP A 637 13.96 -18.44 -4.64
C ASP A 637 14.37 -17.80 -3.31
N ALA A 638 15.64 -17.91 -2.93
CA ALA A 638 16.16 -17.36 -1.69
C ALA A 638 15.94 -15.84 -1.57
N GLN A 639 16.03 -15.07 -2.66
CA GLN A 639 15.79 -13.62 -2.61
C GLN A 639 14.30 -13.28 -2.45
N ALA A 640 13.41 -14.02 -3.12
CA ALA A 640 11.96 -13.90 -2.96
C ALA A 640 11.50 -14.31 -1.54
N GLN A 641 12.03 -15.41 -1.03
CA GLN A 641 11.82 -15.90 0.33
C GLN A 641 12.28 -14.87 1.38
N MET A 642 13.46 -14.27 1.19
CA MET A 642 13.94 -13.20 2.06
C MET A 642 12.99 -12.00 2.06
N LEU A 643 12.49 -11.57 0.90
CA LEU A 643 11.53 -10.48 0.80
C LEU A 643 10.23 -10.78 1.57
N LEU A 644 9.65 -11.97 1.41
CA LEU A 644 8.45 -12.38 2.16
C LEU A 644 8.68 -12.35 3.67
N ALA A 645 9.83 -12.85 4.13
CA ALA A 645 10.21 -12.81 5.53
C ALA A 645 10.38 -11.37 6.06
N LEU A 646 11.00 -10.49 5.29
CA LEU A 646 11.20 -9.08 5.64
C LEU A 646 9.86 -8.32 5.74
N LEU A 647 8.89 -8.66 4.90
CA LEU A 647 7.51 -8.13 4.94
C LEU A 647 6.65 -8.79 6.04
N ASN A 648 7.23 -9.67 6.86
CA ASN A 648 6.59 -10.35 7.99
C ASN A 648 5.31 -11.13 7.60
N VAL A 649 5.33 -11.79 6.45
CA VAL A 649 4.18 -12.50 5.86
C VAL A 649 3.99 -13.88 6.50
N ASP A 650 2.74 -14.33 6.71
CA ASP A 650 2.46 -15.75 7.00
C ASP A 650 2.59 -16.58 5.71
N TYR A 651 3.85 -16.89 5.36
CA TYR A 651 4.20 -17.65 4.17
C TYR A 651 3.82 -19.14 4.24
N LEU A 652 3.22 -19.60 5.34
CA LEU A 652 2.64 -20.93 5.49
C LEU A 652 1.10 -20.90 5.47
N SER A 653 0.50 -19.77 5.10
CA SER A 653 -0.93 -19.67 4.79
C SER A 653 -1.25 -20.26 3.42
N ASP A 654 -2.53 -20.55 3.19
CA ASP A 654 -3.05 -21.09 1.93
C ASP A 654 -2.76 -20.21 0.70
N ALA A 655 -2.53 -18.92 0.89
CA ALA A 655 -2.09 -18.01 -0.17
C ALA A 655 -0.70 -18.37 -0.74
N TYR A 656 0.18 -19.00 0.06
CA TYR A 656 1.57 -19.29 -0.29
C TYR A 656 1.88 -20.78 -0.41
N VAL A 657 0.98 -21.65 0.08
CA VAL A 657 1.10 -23.10 -0.06
C VAL A 657 0.39 -23.53 -1.33
N LYS A 658 1.11 -24.23 -2.21
CA LYS A 658 0.61 -24.69 -3.51
C LYS A 658 0.61 -26.21 -3.56
N ASN A 659 -0.57 -26.82 -3.61
CA ASN A 659 -0.74 -28.27 -3.64
C ASN A 659 0.02 -28.98 -2.49
N GLY A 660 -0.10 -28.43 -1.28
CA GLY A 660 0.57 -28.91 -0.07
C GLY A 660 2.09 -28.65 0.00
N ASN A 661 2.70 -28.09 -1.04
CA ASN A 661 4.10 -27.69 -1.05
C ASN A 661 4.23 -26.23 -0.56
N THR A 662 5.17 -26.01 0.34
CA THR A 662 5.52 -24.68 0.85
C THR A 662 6.77 -24.17 0.18
N ILE A 663 7.03 -22.87 0.32
CA ILE A 663 8.26 -22.25 -0.18
C ILE A 663 9.55 -22.75 0.48
N LEU A 664 9.47 -23.68 1.44
CA LEU A 664 10.62 -24.31 2.10
C LEU A 664 10.91 -25.72 1.56
N ASP A 665 9.90 -26.42 1.04
CA ASP A 665 9.97 -27.87 0.85
C ASP A 665 11.05 -28.28 -0.16
N TYR A 666 11.20 -27.52 -1.25
CA TYR A 666 12.18 -27.83 -2.28
C TYR A 666 13.63 -27.75 -1.79
N ILE A 667 14.00 -26.65 -1.11
CA ILE A 667 15.36 -26.48 -0.59
C ILE A 667 15.63 -27.39 0.62
N ILE A 668 14.61 -27.77 1.40
CA ILE A 668 14.74 -28.77 2.47
C ILE A 668 15.07 -30.14 1.88
N ALA A 669 14.45 -30.51 0.76
CA ALA A 669 14.71 -31.78 0.08
C ALA A 669 16.07 -31.81 -0.64
N HIS A 670 16.57 -30.63 -1.05
CA HIS A 670 17.75 -30.49 -1.88
C HIS A 670 18.76 -29.43 -1.37
N PRO A 671 19.22 -29.50 -0.10
CA PRO A 671 20.13 -28.51 0.46
C PRO A 671 21.48 -28.45 -0.26
N GLU A 672 21.91 -29.54 -0.90
CA GLU A 672 23.13 -29.62 -1.71
C GLU A 672 23.11 -28.65 -2.89
N LEU A 673 21.92 -28.30 -3.41
CA LEU A 673 21.81 -27.37 -4.53
C LEU A 673 22.35 -26.00 -4.17
N SER A 674 22.34 -25.59 -2.90
CA SER A 674 22.90 -24.30 -2.46
C SER A 674 24.39 -24.12 -2.83
N LEU A 675 25.14 -25.22 -2.98
CA LEU A 675 26.59 -25.20 -3.23
C LEU A 675 26.98 -25.01 -4.70
N ASN A 676 26.01 -25.09 -5.61
CA ASN A 676 26.24 -25.09 -7.05
C ASN A 676 26.44 -23.66 -7.63
N TYR A 677 26.27 -22.60 -6.83
CA TYR A 677 26.49 -21.21 -7.24
C TYR A 677 27.69 -20.63 -6.52
N GLN A 678 28.72 -20.30 -7.29
CA GLN A 678 30.02 -19.88 -6.75
C GLN A 678 30.03 -18.46 -6.15
N GLY A 679 28.94 -17.69 -6.29
CA GLY A 679 28.89 -16.30 -5.82
C GLY A 679 28.56 -16.13 -4.32
N ASP A 680 27.64 -16.94 -3.78
CA ASP A 680 27.27 -16.96 -2.36
C ASP A 680 26.55 -18.27 -2.01
N GLU A 681 27.30 -19.33 -1.72
CA GLU A 681 26.72 -20.63 -1.35
C GLU A 681 25.89 -20.59 -0.05
N SER A 682 26.00 -19.52 0.75
CA SER A 682 25.25 -19.36 2.00
C SER A 682 23.87 -18.70 1.83
N GLN A 683 23.56 -18.20 0.63
CA GLN A 683 22.33 -17.45 0.34
C GLN A 683 21.05 -18.22 0.67
N CYS A 684 20.96 -19.51 0.32
CA CYS A 684 19.77 -20.31 0.63
C CYS A 684 19.60 -20.50 2.14
N ALA A 685 20.70 -20.73 2.89
CA ALA A 685 20.66 -20.77 4.34
C ALA A 685 20.19 -19.44 4.94
N ARG A 686 20.63 -18.31 4.38
CA ARG A 686 20.20 -16.96 4.80
C ARG A 686 18.70 -16.74 4.61
N ALA A 687 18.14 -17.20 3.49
CA ALA A 687 16.70 -17.13 3.24
C ALA A 687 15.90 -18.00 4.20
N ILE A 688 16.33 -19.24 4.43
CA ILE A 688 15.72 -20.12 5.41
C ILE A 688 15.75 -19.49 6.81
N VAL A 689 16.91 -18.96 7.24
CA VAL A 689 17.05 -18.27 8.52
C VAL A 689 16.09 -17.08 8.60
N SER A 690 15.96 -16.28 7.55
CA SER A 690 15.00 -15.18 7.50
C SER A 690 13.56 -15.66 7.72
N LEU A 691 13.14 -16.71 7.03
CA LEU A 691 11.81 -17.32 7.14
C LEU A 691 11.54 -17.92 8.53
N VAL A 692 12.50 -18.63 9.11
CA VAL A 692 12.39 -19.19 10.47
C VAL A 692 12.22 -18.07 11.49
N ARG A 693 12.99 -16.99 11.38
CA ARG A 693 12.89 -15.81 12.26
C ARG A 693 11.52 -15.14 12.14
N CYS A 694 11.01 -14.98 10.92
CA CYS A 694 9.67 -14.47 10.65
C CYS A 694 8.59 -15.32 11.34
N TYR A 695 8.62 -16.65 11.14
CA TYR A 695 7.64 -17.56 11.74
C TYR A 695 7.67 -17.54 13.27
N ARG A 696 8.86 -17.41 13.88
CA ARG A 696 9.03 -17.35 15.33
C ARG A 696 8.76 -15.98 15.95
N GLY A 697 8.34 -14.99 15.16
CA GLY A 697 8.12 -13.62 15.63
C GLY A 697 9.40 -12.93 16.13
N GLN A 698 10.57 -13.38 15.67
CA GLN A 698 11.85 -12.77 15.99
C GLN A 698 12.06 -11.51 15.15
N LYS A 699 13.04 -10.68 15.52
CA LYS A 699 13.45 -9.55 14.67
C LYS A 699 13.90 -10.07 13.31
N ASN A 700 13.54 -9.35 12.24
CA ASN A 700 13.81 -9.77 10.86
C ASN A 700 15.33 -9.95 10.63
N LEU A 701 15.69 -10.48 9.45
CA LEU A 701 17.07 -10.85 9.14
C LEU A 701 18.07 -9.72 9.42
N PHE A 702 17.76 -8.49 8.97
CA PHE A 702 18.67 -7.35 9.08
C PHE A 702 18.55 -6.61 10.42
N ASP A 703 17.44 -6.73 11.14
CA ASP A 703 17.28 -6.10 12.46
C ASP A 703 18.00 -6.87 13.56
N CYS A 704 19.22 -6.46 13.91
CA CYS A 704 20.04 -7.09 14.94
C CYS A 704 19.85 -6.44 16.32
N THR A 705 18.78 -5.69 16.55
CA THR A 705 18.51 -5.09 17.86
C THR A 705 18.11 -6.10 18.94
N ASP A 706 17.81 -7.34 18.55
CA ASP A 706 17.63 -8.46 19.46
C ASP A 706 18.93 -9.15 19.86
N VAL A 707 20.07 -8.73 19.31
CA VAL A 707 21.39 -9.27 19.65
C VAL A 707 21.97 -8.49 20.83
N THR A 708 22.09 -9.15 21.98
CA THR A 708 22.82 -8.63 23.14
C THR A 708 24.32 -8.76 22.93
N GLY A 709 25.11 -7.76 23.34
CA GLY A 709 26.56 -7.80 23.11
C GLY A 709 27.32 -6.56 23.60
N VAL A 710 28.49 -6.32 22.99
CA VAL A 710 29.45 -5.30 23.40
C VAL A 710 28.83 -3.91 23.50
N ARG A 711 28.07 -3.50 22.49
CA ARG A 711 27.44 -2.16 22.44
C ARG A 711 26.46 -1.93 23.58
N GLU A 712 25.61 -2.92 23.87
CA GLU A 712 24.64 -2.83 24.97
C GLU A 712 25.35 -2.74 26.32
N VAL A 713 26.37 -3.59 26.54
CA VAL A 713 27.16 -3.55 27.78
C VAL A 713 27.91 -2.23 27.93
N LYS A 714 28.52 -1.69 26.85
CA LYS A 714 29.13 -0.35 26.86
C LYS A 714 28.11 0.72 27.30
N ALA A 715 26.89 0.68 26.77
CA ALA A 715 25.83 1.63 27.12
C ALA A 715 25.35 1.47 28.57
N LEU A 716 25.18 0.25 29.05
CA LEU A 716 24.84 -0.04 30.45
C LEU A 716 25.91 0.50 31.40
N ILE A 717 27.19 0.26 31.12
CA ILE A 717 28.30 0.79 31.91
C ILE A 717 28.30 2.32 31.92
N ASN A 718 28.07 2.96 30.76
CA ASN A 718 27.99 4.43 30.67
C ASN A 718 26.78 5.02 31.42
N SER A 719 25.74 4.23 31.66
CA SER A 719 24.56 4.66 32.41
C SER A 719 24.72 4.58 33.93
N LEU A 720 25.81 3.96 34.41
CA LEU A 720 26.10 3.91 35.84
C LEU A 720 26.30 5.33 36.41
N PRO A 721 25.84 5.58 37.66
CA PRO A 721 26.06 6.87 38.30
C PRO A 721 27.55 7.21 38.43
N SER A 722 27.91 8.47 38.18
CA SER A 722 29.29 8.95 38.35
C SER A 722 29.78 8.90 39.80
N LYS A 723 28.86 8.83 40.77
CA LYS A 723 29.13 8.60 42.18
C LYS A 723 28.23 7.46 42.67
N ILE A 724 28.84 6.31 42.92
CA ILE A 724 28.14 5.11 43.38
C ILE A 724 27.73 5.26 44.85
N GLN A 725 26.49 4.86 45.13
CA GLN A 725 25.87 4.80 46.44
C GLN A 725 25.41 3.37 46.73
N GLU A 726 25.07 3.10 47.99
CA GLU A 726 24.55 1.79 48.42
C GLU A 726 23.26 1.40 47.66
N SER A 727 22.43 2.37 47.31
CA SER A 727 21.20 2.15 46.53
C SER A 727 21.46 1.64 45.11
N ASP A 728 22.67 1.83 44.58
CA ASP A 728 23.01 1.48 43.20
C ASP A 728 23.50 0.03 43.05
N LYS A 729 23.60 -0.71 44.16
CA LYS A 729 24.16 -2.06 44.24
C LYS A 729 23.54 -3.02 43.23
N GLU A 730 22.21 -3.09 43.17
CA GLU A 730 21.51 -3.99 42.27
C GLU A 730 21.77 -3.66 40.80
N GLU A 731 21.85 -2.38 40.46
CA GLU A 731 22.11 -1.93 39.10
C GLU A 731 23.55 -2.24 38.68
N VAL A 732 24.55 -1.94 39.52
CA VAL A 732 25.96 -2.28 39.26
C VAL A 732 26.13 -3.78 39.06
N TYR A 733 25.47 -4.62 39.88
CA TYR A 733 25.54 -6.07 39.74
C TYR A 733 24.83 -6.56 38.48
N ARG A 734 23.71 -5.96 38.09
CA ARG A 734 23.06 -6.24 36.80
C ARG A 734 23.99 -5.96 35.62
N VAL A 735 24.69 -4.82 35.63
CA VAL A 735 25.69 -4.47 34.59
C VAL A 735 26.87 -5.44 34.62
N ARG A 736 27.35 -5.83 35.81
CA ARG A 736 28.41 -6.84 35.97
C ARG A 736 28.00 -8.19 35.38
N ASP A 737 26.78 -8.64 35.64
CA ASP A 737 26.30 -9.92 35.17
C ASP A 737 26.15 -9.92 33.64
N ALA A 738 25.68 -8.80 33.06
CA ALA A 738 25.66 -8.59 31.61
C ALA A 738 27.07 -8.60 30.99
N PHE A 739 28.04 -7.91 31.60
CA PHE A 739 29.44 -7.96 31.18
C PHE A 739 30.02 -9.38 31.28
N ASN A 740 29.70 -10.11 32.35
CA ASN A 740 30.20 -11.46 32.57
C ASN A 740 29.65 -12.49 31.58
N ALA A 741 28.42 -12.28 31.07
CA ALA A 741 27.79 -13.10 30.06
C ALA A 741 28.44 -12.96 28.67
N LEU A 742 29.21 -11.89 28.42
CA LEU A 742 29.97 -11.72 27.18
C LEU A 742 31.06 -12.79 27.05
N THR A 743 31.35 -13.16 25.80
CA THR A 743 32.50 -14.02 25.48
C THR A 743 33.83 -13.32 25.77
N ALA A 744 34.93 -14.08 25.78
CA ALA A 744 36.25 -13.52 26.03
C ALA A 744 36.66 -12.48 24.96
N GLY A 745 36.31 -12.73 23.69
CA GLY A 745 36.51 -11.77 22.59
C GLY A 745 35.67 -10.51 22.77
N GLN A 746 34.40 -10.64 23.12
CA GLN A 746 33.50 -9.49 23.33
C GLN A 746 33.96 -8.63 24.52
N LYS A 747 34.37 -9.22 25.65
CA LYS A 747 34.88 -8.47 26.81
C LYS A 747 36.07 -7.57 26.45
N LYS A 748 36.97 -8.03 25.57
CA LYS A 748 38.13 -7.24 25.12
C LYS A 748 37.73 -5.96 24.37
N GLN A 749 36.56 -5.94 23.75
CA GLN A 749 36.06 -4.78 23.01
C GLN A 749 35.28 -3.80 23.90
N VAL A 750 34.98 -4.14 25.16
CA VAL A 750 34.32 -3.24 26.12
C VAL A 750 35.35 -2.28 26.71
N SER A 751 35.71 -1.26 25.94
CA SER A 751 36.76 -0.30 26.28
C SER A 751 36.51 0.53 27.55
N ASN A 752 35.27 0.61 28.03
CA ASN A 752 34.88 1.29 29.26
C ASN A 752 34.72 0.36 30.48
N ALA A 753 35.18 -0.90 30.42
CA ALA A 753 35.05 -1.86 31.51
C ALA A 753 35.63 -1.36 32.86
N TYR A 754 36.65 -0.50 32.82
CA TYR A 754 37.24 0.12 34.02
C TYR A 754 36.21 0.90 34.86
N VAL A 755 35.18 1.49 34.24
CA VAL A 755 34.10 2.21 34.96
C VAL A 755 33.29 1.24 35.83
N LEU A 756 33.05 0.02 35.33
CA LEU A 756 32.39 -1.03 36.09
C LEU A 756 33.28 -1.55 37.22
N GLU A 757 34.58 -1.72 36.96
CA GLU A 757 35.57 -2.12 37.98
C GLU A 757 35.66 -1.10 39.12
N ASP A 758 35.68 0.19 38.79
CA ASP A 758 35.65 1.31 39.75
C ASP A 758 34.33 1.32 40.54
N ALA A 759 33.19 1.06 39.87
CA ALA A 759 31.89 1.03 40.52
C ALA A 759 31.77 -0.14 41.52
N ILE A 760 32.27 -1.32 41.17
CA ILE A 760 32.33 -2.49 42.06
C ILE A 760 33.25 -2.18 43.25
N SER A 761 34.43 -1.61 43.00
CA SER A 761 35.38 -1.23 44.06
C SER A 761 34.78 -0.20 45.03
N CYS A 762 33.95 0.73 44.53
CA CYS A 762 33.23 1.69 45.37
C CYS A 762 32.18 1.01 46.26
N LEU A 763 31.43 0.04 45.74
CA LEU A 763 30.49 -0.75 46.55
C LEU A 763 31.20 -1.56 47.65
N ASP A 764 32.33 -2.19 47.31
CA ASP A 764 33.14 -2.93 48.28
C ASP A 764 33.65 -1.99 49.39
N GLN A 765 34.10 -0.78 49.03
CA GLN A 765 34.51 0.23 50.01
C GLN A 765 33.35 0.72 50.89
N ILE A 766 32.15 0.89 50.33
CA ILE A 766 30.94 1.25 51.09
C ILE A 766 30.63 0.19 52.15
N GLU A 767 30.76 -1.10 51.79
CA GLU A 767 30.52 -2.20 52.73
C GLU A 767 31.59 -2.25 53.83
N ILE A 768 32.87 -2.08 53.47
CA ILE A 768 33.97 -1.97 54.44
C ILE A 768 33.72 -0.81 55.42
N ASP A 769 33.34 0.37 54.91
CA ASP A 769 33.08 1.54 55.76
C ASP A 769 31.88 1.32 56.69
N LYS A 770 30.86 0.56 56.27
CA LYS A 770 29.74 0.16 57.12
C LYS A 770 30.19 -0.78 58.23
N ASP A 771 30.99 -1.78 57.92
CA ASP A 771 31.51 -2.74 58.90
C ASP A 771 32.41 -2.05 59.94
N VAL A 772 33.27 -1.13 59.50
CA VAL A 772 34.12 -0.31 60.39
C VAL A 772 33.26 0.58 61.29
N ALA A 773 32.23 1.23 60.75
CA ALA A 773 31.32 2.04 61.54
C ALA A 773 30.52 1.19 62.55
N LEU A 774 30.12 -0.02 62.16
CA LEU A 774 29.42 -0.97 63.04
C LEU A 774 30.32 -1.48 64.18
N ASP A 775 31.57 -1.85 63.91
CA ASP A 775 32.56 -2.20 64.94
C ASP A 775 32.78 -1.03 65.90
N MET A 776 32.88 0.20 65.39
CA MET A 776 32.96 1.39 66.24
C MET A 776 31.70 1.57 67.10
N ASP A 777 30.51 1.40 66.52
CA ASP A 777 29.25 1.48 67.24
C ASP A 777 29.17 0.44 68.38
N GLN A 778 29.64 -0.78 68.14
CA GLN A 778 29.73 -1.84 69.14
C GLN A 778 30.74 -1.52 70.25
N ARG A 779 31.91 -0.98 69.90
CA ARG A 779 32.90 -0.51 70.88
C ARG A 779 32.35 0.61 71.74
N ILE A 780 31.69 1.60 71.16
CA ILE A 780 31.06 2.68 71.91
C ILE A 780 29.97 2.13 72.83
N ALA A 781 29.12 1.21 72.35
CA ALA A 781 28.09 0.58 73.17
C ALA A 781 28.70 -0.20 74.36
N SER A 782 29.87 -0.80 74.20
CA SER A 782 30.58 -1.54 75.26
C SER A 782 31.02 -0.67 76.46
N ILE A 783 31.01 0.66 76.32
CA ILE A 783 31.28 1.57 77.45
C ILE A 783 30.30 1.32 78.59
N GLY A 784 29.01 1.08 78.29
CA GLY A 784 27.97 0.87 79.30
C GLY A 784 27.96 1.95 80.39
N THR A 785 27.77 1.56 81.65
CA THR A 785 27.85 2.49 82.79
C THR A 785 29.27 3.04 82.94
N VAL A 786 29.41 4.37 82.97
CA VAL A 786 30.68 5.08 83.07
C VAL A 786 31.15 5.09 84.53
N THR A 787 32.37 4.61 84.77
CA THR A 787 33.06 4.62 86.06
C THR A 787 34.49 5.14 85.90
N LEU A 788 35.17 5.49 86.98
CA LEU A 788 36.55 6.01 86.93
C LEU A 788 37.54 5.00 86.32
N GLU A 789 37.30 3.70 86.51
CA GLU A 789 38.16 2.63 85.96
C GLU A 789 38.07 2.54 84.43
N LYS A 790 36.97 3.02 83.82
CA LYS A 790 36.78 3.00 82.36
C LYS A 790 37.45 4.18 81.64
N GLN A 791 38.18 5.04 82.35
CA GLN A 791 38.91 6.16 81.75
C GLN A 791 39.78 5.75 80.57
N ALA A 792 40.58 4.69 80.73
CA ALA A 792 41.47 4.21 79.68
C ALA A 792 40.70 3.69 78.46
N LEU A 793 39.58 2.98 78.68
CA LEU A 793 38.71 2.47 77.62
C LEU A 793 38.05 3.59 76.82
N ILE A 794 37.47 4.59 77.50
CA ILE A 794 36.82 5.74 76.85
C ILE A 794 37.84 6.52 75.99
N GLN A 795 39.06 6.73 76.52
CA GLN A 795 40.11 7.41 75.78
C GLN A 795 40.64 6.59 74.60
N GLN A 796 40.71 5.26 74.72
CA GLN A 796 41.06 4.37 73.61
C GLN A 796 40.00 4.42 72.50
N ILE A 797 38.71 4.34 72.84
CA ILE A 797 37.62 4.43 71.87
C ILE A 797 37.63 5.78 71.16
N ARG A 798 37.87 6.89 71.88
CA ARG A 798 38.03 8.22 71.27
C ARG A 798 39.18 8.27 70.26
N ASN A 799 40.33 7.69 70.60
CA ASN A 799 41.48 7.66 69.68
C ASN A 799 41.16 6.83 68.41
N LEU A 800 40.53 5.66 68.58
CA LEU A 800 40.10 4.83 67.44
C LEU A 800 39.07 5.57 66.57
N TYR A 801 38.07 6.22 67.18
CA TYR A 801 37.10 7.05 66.47
C TYR A 801 37.78 8.18 65.69
N ASN A 802 38.77 8.85 66.26
CA ASN A 802 39.47 9.94 65.60
C ASN A 802 40.26 9.49 64.38
N ASN A 803 40.72 8.23 64.35
CA ASN A 803 41.43 7.63 63.22
C ASN A 803 40.50 7.20 62.07
N LEU A 804 39.17 7.14 62.29
CA LEU A 804 38.21 6.84 61.22
C LEU A 804 38.22 7.94 60.14
N THR A 805 37.93 7.55 58.89
CA THR A 805 37.74 8.48 57.78
C THR A 805 36.49 9.34 57.99
N ALA A 806 36.33 10.41 57.21
CA ALA A 806 35.15 11.28 57.29
C ALA A 806 33.86 10.50 57.01
N ASP A 807 33.87 9.63 56.00
CA ASP A 807 32.71 8.82 55.60
C ASP A 807 32.38 7.74 56.64
N GLN A 808 33.40 7.08 57.21
CA GLN A 808 33.21 6.14 58.32
C GLN A 808 32.62 6.84 59.54
N LYS A 809 33.15 8.02 59.94
CA LYS A 809 32.62 8.81 61.06
C LYS A 809 31.17 9.20 60.84
N ALA A 810 30.80 9.60 59.63
CA ALA A 810 29.42 9.96 59.29
C ALA A 810 28.43 8.79 59.44
N ARG A 811 28.92 7.55 59.39
CA ARG A 811 28.12 6.32 59.53
C ARG A 811 28.03 5.79 60.97
N VAL A 812 28.85 6.28 61.91
CA VAL A 812 28.80 5.88 63.33
C VAL A 812 27.57 6.48 64.01
N LYS A 813 26.64 5.64 64.47
CA LYS A 813 25.37 6.08 65.07
C LYS A 813 25.50 6.43 66.55
N ASN A 814 26.42 5.78 67.26
CA ASN A 814 26.58 5.87 68.72
C ASN A 814 27.52 6.99 69.16
N TYR A 815 27.97 7.87 68.26
CA TYR A 815 28.95 8.92 68.58
C TYR A 815 28.57 9.77 69.81
N GLN A 816 27.29 10.11 69.98
CA GLN A 816 26.83 10.90 71.12
C GLN A 816 27.05 10.19 72.46
N ILE A 817 26.92 8.87 72.51
CA ILE A 817 27.18 8.07 73.72
C ILE A 817 28.64 8.22 74.17
N LEU A 818 29.58 8.26 73.22
CA LEU A 818 31.00 8.48 73.53
C LEU A 818 31.23 9.88 74.11
N VAL A 819 30.58 10.91 73.55
CA VAL A 819 30.66 12.30 74.07
C VAL A 819 30.08 12.38 75.49
N ASP A 820 28.91 11.77 75.71
CA ASP A 820 28.25 11.77 77.01
C ASP A 820 29.06 10.99 78.05
N ALA A 821 29.71 9.90 77.63
CA ALA A 821 30.60 9.12 78.48
C ALA A 821 31.83 9.92 78.93
N GLU A 822 32.46 10.68 78.03
CA GLU A 822 33.58 11.57 78.36
C GLU A 822 33.18 12.67 79.34
N ASN A 823 32.02 13.29 79.12
CA ASN A 823 31.49 14.31 80.02
C ASN A 823 31.18 13.75 81.41
N THR A 824 30.62 12.54 81.47
CA THR A 824 30.31 11.85 82.74
C THR A 824 31.59 11.46 83.48
N LEU A 825 32.57 10.91 82.77
CA LEU A 825 33.87 10.56 83.34
C LEU A 825 34.57 11.78 83.95
N LYS A 826 34.53 12.93 83.27
CA LYS A 826 35.10 14.18 83.78
C LYS A 826 34.43 14.62 85.09
N LYS A 827 33.09 14.54 85.18
CA LYS A 827 32.37 14.83 86.42
C LYS A 827 32.79 13.91 87.56
N LEU A 828 32.89 12.60 87.30
CA LEU A 828 33.34 11.62 88.29
C LEU A 828 34.78 11.92 88.77
N GLN A 829 35.67 12.35 87.86
CA GLN A 829 37.05 12.73 88.22
C GLN A 829 37.09 14.00 89.09
N ASP A 830 36.27 14.99 88.77
CA ASP A 830 36.15 16.22 89.56
C ASP A 830 35.58 15.94 90.97
N GLU A 831 34.62 15.01 91.08
CA GLU A 831 34.05 14.55 92.34
C GLU A 831 35.06 13.74 93.18
N GLU A 832 35.82 12.84 92.57
CA GLU A 832 36.88 12.07 93.23
C GLU A 832 38.04 12.96 93.69
N ALA A 833 38.40 13.98 92.89
CA ALA A 833 39.40 14.97 93.27
C ALA A 833 38.93 15.83 94.45
N LYS A 834 37.61 16.06 94.60
CA LYS A 834 37.02 16.68 95.80
C LYS A 834 37.08 15.74 97.01
N ARG A 835 36.68 14.47 96.87
CA ARG A 835 36.78 13.45 97.93
C ARG A 835 38.22 13.29 98.47
N LYS A 836 39.22 13.18 97.59
CA LYS A 836 40.64 13.07 98.01
C LYS A 836 41.18 14.33 98.69
N LYS A 837 40.63 15.52 98.39
CA LYS A 837 40.96 16.77 99.10
C LYS A 837 40.32 16.85 100.48
N GLU A 838 39.18 16.18 100.69
CA GLU A 838 38.52 16.05 101.99
C GLU A 838 39.19 14.98 102.87
N GLU A 839 39.58 13.82 102.31
CA GLU A 839 40.34 12.77 103.03
C GLU A 839 41.75 13.23 103.46
N ASN A 840 42.41 14.09 102.68
CA ASN A 840 43.70 14.67 103.06
C ASN A 840 43.58 15.76 104.15
N LYS A 841 42.39 16.32 104.40
CA LYS A 841 42.16 17.24 105.53
C LYS A 841 41.99 16.50 106.87
N ASP A 842 41.63 15.21 106.87
CA ASP A 842 41.46 14.40 108.09
C ASP A 842 42.75 13.71 108.56
N LYS A 843 43.75 13.52 107.68
CA LYS A 843 45.06 12.92 108.05
C LYS A 843 46.06 13.92 108.64
N ASP A 844 45.87 15.23 108.47
CA ASP A 844 46.81 16.28 108.92
C ASP A 844 46.55 16.82 110.36
N LYS A 845 45.54 16.29 111.06
CA LYS A 845 45.23 16.67 112.46
C LYS A 845 45.87 15.78 113.54
N ASN A 846 46.57 14.70 113.19
CA ASN A 846 46.98 13.71 114.19
C ASN A 846 48.39 13.14 113.98
N LYS A 847 49.43 13.99 114.14
CA LYS A 847 50.74 13.66 114.76
C LYS A 847 51.77 14.76 114.52
N ASN A 848 51.60 15.88 115.21
CA ASN A 848 52.71 16.77 115.55
C ASN A 848 53.13 16.47 116.99
N LYS A 849 53.96 15.42 117.17
CA LYS A 849 54.87 15.32 118.31
C LYS A 849 56.06 14.42 117.97
N LYS A 850 57.22 15.08 117.91
CA LYS A 850 58.61 14.61 117.94
C LYS A 850 59.30 14.27 116.61
N ASP A 851 60.02 15.30 116.16
CA ASP A 851 61.25 15.29 115.37
C ASP A 851 62.26 14.19 115.78
N LYS A 852 62.94 13.58 114.80
CA LYS A 852 64.33 13.95 114.41
C LYS A 852 64.96 12.95 113.41
N ASN A 853 65.80 13.51 112.54
CA ASN A 853 66.91 12.95 111.73
C ASN A 853 66.67 12.44 110.29
N THR A 854 67.06 13.29 109.32
CA THR A 854 68.12 13.13 108.26
C THR A 854 68.45 11.71 107.74
N SER A 855 68.71 11.39 106.45
CA SER A 855 69.11 12.14 105.23
C SER A 855 69.01 11.29 103.92
N SER A 856 69.02 12.00 102.77
CA SER A 856 69.54 11.67 101.40
C SER A 856 68.87 10.58 100.52
N SER A 857 68.70 10.67 99.19
CA SER A 857 69.14 11.59 98.11
C SER A 857 68.34 11.42 96.79
N SER A 858 68.37 12.48 95.94
CA SER A 858 68.36 12.55 94.44
C SER A 858 67.15 12.01 93.64
N SER A 859 66.66 12.58 92.53
CA SER A 859 67.19 13.57 91.56
C SER A 859 66.06 14.18 90.69
N GLU A 860 66.38 15.28 90.01
CA GLU A 860 65.55 16.33 89.38
C GLU A 860 65.15 16.14 87.90
N ALA A 861 64.36 17.14 87.43
CA ALA A 861 64.37 17.86 86.14
C ALA A 861 63.19 17.52 85.18
N SER A 862 62.18 18.39 84.93
CA SER A 862 62.11 19.74 84.27
C SER A 862 62.21 19.67 82.73
N LYS A 863 61.56 20.44 81.84
CA LYS A 863 60.63 21.61 81.82
C LYS A 863 60.20 21.86 80.33
N ASP A 864 59.11 22.60 80.12
CA ASP A 864 58.70 23.54 79.00
C ASP A 864 58.92 23.21 77.50
N LYS A 865 57.98 23.31 76.54
CA LYS A 865 57.03 24.35 76.02
C LYS A 865 57.56 25.36 74.95
N ASN A 866 56.84 25.34 73.81
CA ASN A 866 56.28 26.45 72.98
C ASN A 866 56.91 26.91 71.62
N LYS A 867 56.09 26.76 70.56
CA LYS A 867 55.67 27.72 69.48
C LYS A 867 56.68 28.38 68.51
N LYS A 868 56.48 28.22 67.18
CA LYS A 868 55.68 29.07 66.20
C LYS A 868 56.30 29.18 64.76
N LYS A 869 55.45 28.94 63.75
CA LYS A 869 55.20 29.64 62.44
C LYS A 869 56.20 29.66 61.24
N GLN A 870 55.65 29.22 60.07
CA GLN A 870 55.61 29.81 58.69
C GLN A 870 56.93 30.10 57.93
N LYS A 871 57.10 30.02 56.58
CA LYS A 871 56.38 29.56 55.35
C LYS A 871 57.39 29.75 54.16
N GLN A 872 57.10 29.18 52.98
CA GLN A 872 57.65 29.47 51.61
C GLN A 872 59.08 28.95 51.30
N ASN A 873 59.32 28.01 50.37
CA ASN A 873 59.15 27.87 48.89
C ASN A 873 60.54 27.92 48.21
N VAL A 874 61.06 26.78 47.70
CA VAL A 874 61.33 26.44 46.25
C VAL A 874 62.68 27.01 45.74
N PRO A 875 63.45 26.42 44.77
CA PRO A 875 63.60 25.04 44.25
C PRO A 875 65.09 24.59 44.02
N GLU A 876 65.23 23.47 43.28
CA GLU A 876 66.32 23.04 42.37
C GLU A 876 67.54 22.27 42.91
N GLY A 877 67.59 20.97 42.57
CA GLY A 877 68.46 20.52 41.48
C GLY A 877 69.87 20.01 41.81
N GLN A 878 69.98 18.67 41.89
CA GLN A 878 71.12 17.81 41.53
C GLN A 878 72.49 17.97 42.24
N GLN A 879 72.95 16.88 42.86
CA GLN A 879 74.23 16.23 42.53
C GLN A 879 74.38 14.85 43.20
N HIS A 880 74.88 13.90 42.38
CA HIS A 880 75.75 12.75 42.64
C HIS A 880 75.82 12.08 44.04
N ILE A 881 75.96 10.75 44.04
CA ILE A 881 77.22 10.04 44.38
C ILE A 881 77.04 8.54 44.10
N ASP A 882 77.90 8.00 43.23
CA ASP A 882 78.23 6.58 43.12
C ASP A 882 79.18 6.16 44.25
N LYS A 883 79.11 4.89 44.69
CA LYS A 883 80.34 4.13 45.02
C LYS A 883 80.12 2.61 45.14
N ALA A 884 80.80 1.93 44.21
CA ALA A 884 81.76 0.83 44.40
C ALA A 884 81.29 -0.61 44.72
N ALA A 885 81.49 -1.49 43.72
CA ALA A 885 82.46 -2.61 43.63
C ALA A 885 82.52 -3.65 44.78
N ASP A 886 82.76 -4.95 44.57
CA ASP A 886 83.54 -5.66 43.55
C ASP A 886 83.33 -7.20 43.66
N GLY A 887 83.64 -7.96 42.60
CA GLY A 887 84.34 -9.26 42.75
C GLY A 887 83.72 -10.63 42.38
N THR A 888 84.12 -11.15 41.21
CA THR A 888 84.69 -12.50 40.91
C THR A 888 83.86 -13.78 40.61
N GLY A 889 84.31 -14.51 39.54
CA GLY A 889 84.25 -15.98 39.31
C GLY A 889 83.19 -16.48 38.30
N SER A 890 83.46 -16.85 37.03
CA SER A 890 84.24 -17.96 36.41
C SER A 890 83.43 -19.22 36.02
N ASP A 891 83.58 -19.63 34.75
CA ASP A 891 83.48 -20.96 34.11
C ASP A 891 82.12 -21.69 33.86
N GLY A 892 81.74 -21.73 32.57
CA GLY A 892 81.83 -22.92 31.68
C GLY A 892 80.98 -24.18 31.93
N THR A 893 80.07 -24.52 30.99
CA THR A 893 80.14 -25.67 30.05
C THR A 893 78.77 -26.29 29.63
N ASN A 894 78.65 -26.47 28.31
CA ASN A 894 78.16 -27.62 27.53
C ASN A 894 76.69 -28.14 27.48
N LEU A 895 76.25 -28.20 26.21
CA LEU A 895 75.48 -29.23 25.48
C LEU A 895 73.95 -29.31 25.67
N PRO A 896 73.22 -29.31 24.53
CA PRO A 896 72.07 -30.18 24.31
C PRO A 896 72.37 -31.20 23.19
N ASP A 897 71.93 -32.43 23.43
CA ASP A 897 72.07 -33.58 22.53
C ASP A 897 71.00 -33.59 21.43
N LYS A 898 71.40 -34.14 20.29
CA LYS A 898 70.62 -34.36 19.06
C LYS A 898 69.81 -35.65 19.10
N GLN A 899 68.77 -35.72 18.27
CA GLN A 899 68.50 -36.81 17.30
C GLN A 899 67.46 -36.27 16.29
N ASN A 900 67.85 -36.02 15.02
CA ASN A 900 67.81 -36.93 13.85
C ASN A 900 66.35 -37.31 13.46
N ASP A 901 65.90 -37.28 12.21
CA ASP A 901 66.62 -37.52 10.95
C ASP A 901 65.78 -37.15 9.70
N ASN A 902 66.48 -36.94 8.59
CA ASN A 902 66.09 -37.11 7.18
C ASN A 902 64.97 -36.23 6.56
N GLY A 903 65.15 -35.56 5.42
CA GLY A 903 66.27 -35.50 4.50
C GLY A 903 65.92 -34.76 3.20
N THR A 904 66.94 -34.15 2.61
CA THR A 904 67.17 -33.92 1.16
C THR A 904 66.27 -32.95 0.37
N VAL A 905 66.69 -31.68 0.38
CA VAL A 905 67.21 -30.89 -0.76
C VAL A 905 66.80 -31.30 -2.19
N LYS A 906 66.17 -30.37 -2.91
CA LYS A 906 66.70 -29.87 -4.21
C LYS A 906 66.12 -28.51 -4.61
N ASN A 907 67.04 -27.55 -4.73
CA ASN A 907 66.95 -26.33 -5.50
C ASN A 907 66.49 -26.59 -6.94
N THR A 908 65.68 -25.69 -7.50
CA THR A 908 65.96 -24.99 -8.77
C THR A 908 65.00 -23.83 -8.96
N ALA A 909 65.56 -22.63 -9.11
CA ALA A 909 64.90 -21.49 -9.71
C ALA A 909 64.74 -21.67 -11.23
N SER A 910 63.65 -21.19 -11.82
CA SER A 910 63.69 -20.39 -13.06
C SER A 910 62.30 -19.87 -13.46
N ASN A 911 62.28 -18.56 -13.73
CA ASN A 911 61.62 -17.86 -14.84
C ASN A 911 60.12 -18.01 -15.14
N TYR A 912 59.43 -16.88 -14.96
CA TYR A 912 58.40 -16.25 -15.83
C TYR A 912 58.32 -16.80 -17.29
N PRO A 913 57.10 -16.82 -17.90
CA PRO A 913 56.62 -15.61 -18.56
C PRO A 913 55.12 -15.31 -18.47
N ASN A 914 54.89 -14.01 -18.51
CA ASN A 914 53.70 -13.25 -18.85
C ASN A 914 53.02 -13.76 -20.15
N LYS A 915 51.67 -13.87 -20.18
CA LYS A 915 50.86 -13.73 -21.39
C LYS A 915 49.38 -13.48 -21.11
N ASN A 916 48.91 -12.38 -21.67
CA ASN A 916 47.52 -11.96 -21.89
C ASN A 916 46.62 -13.07 -22.48
N SER A 917 45.35 -13.06 -22.10
CA SER A 917 44.23 -12.95 -23.07
C SER A 917 42.91 -12.64 -22.35
N GLN A 918 42.24 -11.59 -22.83
CA GLN A 918 40.81 -11.33 -22.72
C GLN A 918 39.98 -12.57 -23.06
N VAL A 919 38.80 -12.74 -22.44
CA VAL A 919 37.53 -13.08 -23.12
C VAL A 919 36.36 -12.55 -22.28
N ASP A 920 35.49 -11.80 -22.94
CA ASP A 920 34.15 -11.38 -22.51
C ASP A 920 33.18 -12.56 -22.38
N SER A 921 32.35 -12.55 -21.33
CA SER A 921 30.90 -12.85 -21.36
C SER A 921 30.30 -12.63 -19.98
#